data_AF-A0A1Q5HMH5-F1
#
_entry.id   AF-A0A1Q5HMH5-F1
#
_cell.length_a   1.000
_cell.length_b   1.000
_cell.length_c   1.000
_cell.angle_alpha   90.00
_cell.angle_beta   90.00
_cell.angle_gamma   90.00
#
_symmetry.space_group_name_H-M   'P 1'
#
loop_
_entity.id
_entity.type
_entity.pdbx_description
1 polymer ?
#
loop_
_entity_poly.entity_id
_entity_poly.type
_entity_poly.pdbx_seq_one_letter_code
_entity_poly.pdbx_strand_id
1 'polypeptide(L)'
;MFRVVDAASIRIAARVWPDREAPWPHRHDPAGVESWLRAAWRQVGVSEAVWVASPALADRVEAALADARLDAGQAWRMALAVARYRARARGRATPFGLFSGVAPLRLEAVAAVTPSEQSAIRVRPDAEWLASLIALLEADPTVRNGLSVQANNLAQVSGLRIVVHCRPHASVPADGISSVRRTEAVRLAMSLSAEPVRWAELVDKIAAGYLEFPRASVEALVAGLVEQGVLISSLRPPSTCTDPIKHLLDQLDAALDVGSVRQTVKKLRTLHGHLGVTTGQAIDLGGLTARMRELAVVAQPLAVDLRLADQVVVPHQVAAEVVASVEVLRRLTPHPTGRPQWRAYHSRFVDRYGMAALVPLAEVVDPVTGLGFPEHFGDADLAAPLSARDERLLALAQQAALDDVRELILDDATVGALAGPDHAGGSVSPHVDVTAEVRAVSLRALAEGRFVVAVTGMGRSAVATSGRFLDVLPYAERELMRGQFARLPVAVEGAMAAQVSLPPRKLHAQNVLSSPQVLPWLVSMAEHRPTAEDMIGLDDLGVAADAARLVVVSMSRRRVVEPTVAHAGAVHTMPLLARFLVELPRALDARLKPFDWGAASCLPFRPALRYGRVLLSAARWRIDPARLPAADASDGRWSVAWDGLRERLRLPRWVQVGRSDQRLRLDLDQAMDRSLLRAHLDANRDAGITIVEAAGSEDFGWLSGRAHEIVVPVASTAAAAAAPASVAARASWPPYAPADPVLPGESGLLSGSLAVDPSTVELVLRRGLPALFADWPEPPMWWFIRMRRPYSHLRLRLHTDDYGQAAIRVGRWAVALRRQGLAGDLRLDTYRPETGRYGTGPAMSAAEELFGADCRAALAQLAAKDSQIAPQALTAASMLDLAAAMLGSRESGCEWLVARPEHAGRAPIDRGVLRQAVALDPTLLPDEVQRAWQERAQAAGRYADALSAFSGPLTPATVLTSLTHLHFVRAHGPDEAAEQVTYRLARHIALATVRRRVPTPGAAR
;
A
#
# COMPACT_ATOMS: atom_id res chain seq x y z
N MET A 1 20.37 7.93 -8.39
CA MET A 1 19.85 6.82 -7.55
C MET A 1 18.96 5.85 -8.34
N PHE A 2 18.65 6.09 -9.62
CA PHE A 2 17.78 5.23 -10.41
C PHE A 2 18.36 4.98 -11.81
N ARG A 3 17.93 3.88 -12.44
CA ARG A 3 18.23 3.50 -13.82
C ARG A 3 16.97 2.99 -14.51
N VAL A 4 16.94 3.08 -15.83
CA VAL A 4 15.85 2.53 -16.63
C VAL A 4 15.99 1.01 -16.74
N VAL A 5 14.87 0.31 -16.79
CA VAL A 5 14.79 -1.11 -17.16
C VAL A 5 14.36 -1.19 -18.62
N ASP A 6 15.05 -2.00 -19.42
CA ASP A 6 14.80 -2.18 -20.85
C ASP A 6 13.52 -3.00 -21.13
N ALA A 7 12.39 -2.46 -20.69
CA ALA A 7 11.06 -3.05 -20.80
C ALA A 7 10.00 -1.94 -20.93
N ALA A 8 10.32 -0.90 -21.71
CA ALA A 8 9.43 0.23 -21.93
C ALA A 8 8.34 -0.12 -22.95
N SER A 9 7.15 0.43 -22.75
CA SER A 9 6.06 0.35 -23.72
C SER A 9 5.49 1.74 -23.99
N ILE A 10 4.73 1.86 -25.07
CA ILE A 10 4.01 3.09 -25.40
C ILE A 10 2.54 2.76 -25.66
N ARG A 11 1.68 3.64 -25.18
CA ARG A 11 0.25 3.65 -25.43
C ARG A 11 -0.04 4.77 -26.41
N ILE A 12 -0.79 4.49 -27.48
CA ILE A 12 -1.00 5.47 -28.56
C ILE A 12 -2.47 5.43 -28.98
N ALA A 13 -3.04 6.61 -29.26
CA ALA A 13 -4.31 6.73 -29.97
C ALA A 13 -4.21 6.01 -31.33
N ALA A 14 -5.16 5.14 -31.65
CA ALA A 14 -5.07 4.28 -32.82
C ALA A 14 -5.12 5.07 -34.14
N ARG A 15 -5.94 6.12 -34.18
CA ARG A 15 -6.17 6.95 -35.36
C ARG A 15 -6.31 8.42 -34.93
N VAL A 16 -5.93 9.32 -35.84
CA VAL A 16 -6.34 10.73 -35.77
C VAL A 16 -7.53 10.89 -36.70
N TRP A 17 -8.73 11.04 -36.16
CA TRP A 17 -9.89 11.38 -36.98
C TRP A 17 -9.92 12.88 -37.21
N PRO A 18 -9.86 13.36 -38.46
CA PRO A 18 -9.90 14.78 -38.75
C PRO A 18 -11.24 15.40 -38.31
N ASP A 19 -11.18 16.63 -37.80
CA ASP A 19 -12.36 17.40 -37.36
C ASP A 19 -13.18 17.97 -38.54
N ARG A 20 -12.95 17.55 -39.78
CA ARG A 20 -13.49 18.18 -40.99
C ARG A 20 -14.35 17.26 -41.85
N GLU A 21 -15.63 17.10 -41.54
CA GLU A 21 -16.62 16.67 -42.55
C GLU A 21 -18.02 17.31 -42.38
N ALA A 22 -18.47 17.67 -41.15
CA ALA A 22 -19.75 18.36 -40.94
C ALA A 22 -19.69 19.38 -39.77
N PRO A 23 -20.40 20.53 -39.85
CA PRO A 23 -20.46 21.50 -38.76
C PRO A 23 -21.13 20.90 -37.51
N TRP A 24 -20.69 21.33 -36.33
CA TRP A 24 -21.33 20.92 -35.07
C TRP A 24 -22.75 21.52 -35.00
N PRO A 25 -23.79 20.71 -34.73
CA PRO A 25 -25.18 21.14 -34.81
C PRO A 25 -25.62 21.98 -33.62
N HIS A 26 -26.73 22.71 -33.77
CA HIS A 26 -27.38 23.41 -32.67
C HIS A 26 -28.21 22.45 -31.81
N ARG A 27 -28.30 22.71 -30.50
CA ARG A 27 -29.00 21.84 -29.53
C ARG A 27 -30.46 21.57 -29.86
N HIS A 28 -31.12 22.52 -30.52
CA HIS A 28 -32.54 22.46 -30.87
C HIS A 28 -32.78 22.19 -32.36
N ASP A 29 -31.78 21.68 -33.07
CA ASP A 29 -31.85 21.32 -34.50
C ASP A 29 -31.67 19.80 -34.68
N PRO A 30 -32.76 19.01 -34.60
CA PRO A 30 -32.69 17.55 -34.77
C PRO A 30 -32.14 17.13 -36.13
N ALA A 31 -32.46 17.87 -37.20
CA ALA A 31 -32.01 17.56 -38.55
C ALA A 31 -30.50 17.79 -38.71
N GLY A 32 -29.98 18.89 -38.16
CA GLY A 32 -28.54 19.14 -38.06
C GLY A 32 -27.83 18.08 -37.23
N VAL A 33 -28.43 17.66 -36.11
CA VAL A 33 -27.89 16.57 -35.27
C VAL A 33 -27.81 15.25 -36.03
N GLU A 34 -28.87 14.88 -36.74
CA GLU A 34 -28.87 13.66 -37.55
C GLU A 34 -27.82 13.71 -38.66
N SER A 35 -27.69 14.85 -39.35
CA SER A 35 -26.68 15.08 -40.38
C SER A 35 -25.25 14.91 -39.83
N TRP A 36 -24.97 15.52 -38.67
CA TRP A 36 -23.68 15.38 -38.01
C TRP A 36 -23.42 13.95 -37.55
N LEU A 37 -24.42 13.28 -36.97
CA LEU A 37 -24.32 11.87 -36.56
C LEU A 37 -24.02 10.98 -37.76
N ARG A 38 -24.72 11.16 -38.88
CA ARG A 38 -24.52 10.40 -40.12
C ARG A 38 -23.12 10.60 -40.68
N ALA A 39 -22.62 11.84 -40.69
CA ALA A 39 -21.26 12.15 -41.11
C ALA A 39 -20.22 11.50 -40.17
N ALA A 40 -20.36 11.68 -38.85
CA ALA A 40 -19.46 11.10 -37.86
C ALA A 40 -19.46 9.56 -37.89
N TRP A 41 -20.60 8.93 -38.12
CA TRP A 41 -20.73 7.46 -38.16
C TRP A 41 -20.15 6.83 -39.43
N ARG A 42 -20.11 7.58 -40.54
CA ARG A 42 -19.49 7.16 -41.81
C ARG A 42 -17.96 7.22 -41.78
N GLN A 43 -17.38 7.92 -40.81
CA GLN A 43 -15.92 7.98 -40.67
C GLN A 43 -15.36 6.60 -40.35
N VAL A 44 -14.31 6.23 -41.09
CA VAL A 44 -13.70 4.90 -41.01
C VAL A 44 -13.28 4.57 -39.58
N GLY A 45 -13.82 3.46 -39.06
CA GLY A 45 -13.51 2.92 -37.74
C GLY A 45 -14.24 3.54 -36.55
N VAL A 46 -15.05 4.61 -36.74
CA VAL A 46 -15.80 5.24 -35.64
C VAL A 46 -16.91 4.32 -35.13
N SER A 47 -17.76 3.82 -36.01
CA SER A 47 -18.86 2.91 -35.66
C SER A 47 -18.35 1.66 -34.97
N GLU A 48 -17.31 1.04 -35.52
CA GLU A 48 -16.67 -0.16 -34.97
C GLU A 48 -16.09 0.10 -33.57
N ALA A 49 -15.35 1.19 -33.37
CA ALA A 49 -14.77 1.52 -32.07
C ALA A 49 -15.84 1.84 -31.02
N VAL A 50 -16.91 2.52 -31.39
CA VAL A 50 -18.05 2.80 -30.50
C VAL A 50 -18.81 1.52 -30.19
N TRP A 51 -19.02 0.64 -31.15
CA TRP A 51 -19.68 -0.64 -30.95
C TRP A 51 -18.89 -1.53 -29.97
N VAL A 52 -17.55 -1.61 -30.11
CA VAL A 52 -16.68 -2.35 -29.17
C VAL A 52 -16.73 -1.76 -27.76
N ALA A 53 -16.82 -0.44 -27.63
CA ALA A 53 -16.87 0.22 -26.31
C ALA A 53 -18.26 0.21 -25.68
N SER A 54 -19.31 0.32 -26.49
CA SER A 54 -20.70 0.49 -26.05
C SER A 54 -21.67 0.01 -27.13
N PRO A 55 -21.93 -1.31 -27.20
CA PRO A 55 -22.84 -1.88 -28.20
C PRO A 55 -24.22 -1.23 -28.17
N ALA A 56 -24.77 -1.02 -26.96
CA ALA A 56 -26.08 -0.38 -26.78
C ALA A 56 -26.14 1.07 -27.27
N LEU A 57 -25.01 1.80 -27.30
CA LEU A 57 -24.98 3.13 -27.93
C LEU A 57 -24.94 3.00 -29.45
N ALA A 58 -24.12 2.09 -29.98
CA ALA A 58 -24.03 1.85 -31.41
C ALA A 58 -25.39 1.43 -32.00
N ASP A 59 -26.08 0.47 -31.38
CA ASP A 59 -27.40 0.02 -31.81
C ASP A 59 -28.42 1.18 -31.85
N ARG A 60 -28.37 2.07 -30.85
CA ARG A 60 -29.24 3.26 -30.82
C ARG A 60 -28.91 4.27 -31.92
N VAL A 61 -27.63 4.48 -32.22
CA VAL A 61 -27.22 5.37 -33.32
C VAL A 61 -27.63 4.78 -34.66
N GLU A 62 -27.46 3.49 -34.87
CA GLU A 62 -27.85 2.81 -36.11
C GLU A 62 -29.37 2.84 -36.32
N ALA A 63 -30.15 2.55 -35.27
CA ALA A 63 -31.60 2.67 -35.32
C ALA A 63 -32.06 4.11 -35.64
N ALA A 64 -31.38 5.10 -35.08
CA ALA A 64 -31.64 6.52 -35.36
C ALA A 64 -31.37 6.89 -36.82
N LEU A 65 -30.27 6.39 -37.40
CA LEU A 65 -29.87 6.68 -38.78
C LEU A 65 -30.71 5.92 -39.82
N ALA A 66 -31.41 4.85 -39.41
CA ALA A 66 -32.22 4.00 -40.27
C ALA A 66 -33.61 4.58 -40.56
N ASP A 67 -34.40 4.98 -39.55
CA ASP A 67 -35.67 5.73 -39.76
C ASP A 67 -36.36 6.24 -38.47
N ALA A 68 -35.65 6.38 -37.34
CA ALA A 68 -36.30 6.79 -36.09
C ALA A 68 -36.41 8.32 -35.98
N ARG A 69 -37.65 8.86 -35.97
CA ARG A 69 -37.91 10.24 -35.56
C ARG A 69 -37.58 10.42 -34.07
N LEU A 70 -36.37 10.90 -33.79
CA LEU A 70 -35.94 11.22 -32.43
C LEU A 70 -36.49 12.58 -31.99
N ASP A 71 -36.85 12.69 -30.71
CA ASP A 71 -37.04 14.01 -30.11
C ASP A 71 -35.69 14.77 -30.04
N ALA A 72 -35.76 16.10 -30.06
CA ALA A 72 -34.57 16.96 -30.08
C ALA A 72 -33.62 16.71 -28.89
N GLY A 73 -34.15 16.37 -27.72
CA GLY A 73 -33.36 16.10 -26.53
C GLY A 73 -32.62 14.76 -26.59
N GLN A 74 -33.26 13.71 -27.09
CA GLN A 74 -32.66 12.40 -27.35
C GLN A 74 -31.57 12.49 -28.41
N ALA A 75 -31.86 13.16 -29.54
CA ALA A 75 -30.88 13.39 -30.60
C ALA A 75 -29.64 14.11 -30.04
N TRP A 76 -29.82 15.19 -29.29
CA TRP A 76 -28.70 15.94 -28.70
C TRP A 76 -27.88 15.12 -27.69
N ARG A 77 -28.53 14.37 -26.79
CA ARG A 77 -27.82 13.50 -25.84
C ARG A 77 -26.98 12.43 -26.55
N MET A 78 -27.49 11.89 -27.66
CA MET A 78 -26.76 10.93 -28.47
C MET A 78 -25.58 11.58 -29.21
N ALA A 79 -25.76 12.78 -29.78
CA ALA A 79 -24.65 13.55 -30.36
C ALA A 79 -23.53 13.82 -29.35
N LEU A 80 -23.88 14.24 -28.13
CA LEU A 80 -22.90 14.43 -27.05
C LEU A 80 -22.19 13.12 -26.67
N ALA A 81 -22.91 11.98 -26.65
CA ALA A 81 -22.30 10.68 -26.37
C ALA A 81 -21.27 10.28 -27.44
N VAL A 82 -21.60 10.43 -28.73
CA VAL A 82 -20.67 10.17 -29.84
C VAL A 82 -19.50 11.16 -29.84
N ALA A 83 -19.76 12.44 -29.56
CA ALA A 83 -18.73 13.48 -29.45
C ALA A 83 -17.72 13.18 -28.34
N ARG A 84 -18.13 12.60 -27.19
CA ARG A 84 -17.20 12.15 -26.15
C ARG A 84 -16.25 11.07 -26.65
N TYR A 85 -16.73 10.13 -27.48
CA TYR A 85 -15.87 9.11 -28.08
C TYR A 85 -14.90 9.69 -29.10
N ARG A 86 -15.31 10.68 -29.89
CA ARG A 86 -14.40 11.43 -30.79
C ARG A 86 -13.32 12.18 -30.00
N ALA A 87 -13.72 12.93 -28.98
CA ALA A 87 -12.79 13.64 -28.09
C ALA A 87 -11.81 12.67 -27.39
N ARG A 88 -12.28 11.49 -26.99
CA ARG A 88 -11.44 10.42 -26.45
C ARG A 88 -10.39 9.99 -27.46
N ALA A 89 -10.79 9.65 -28.69
CA ALA A 89 -9.90 9.14 -29.72
C ALA A 89 -8.79 10.12 -30.08
N ARG A 90 -9.12 11.41 -30.14
CA ARG A 90 -8.17 12.48 -30.42
C ARG A 90 -7.18 12.71 -29.27
N GLY A 91 -7.68 12.68 -28.02
CA GLY A 91 -6.98 13.28 -26.88
C GLY A 91 -6.48 12.32 -25.81
N ARG A 92 -6.66 11.00 -25.97
CA ARG A 92 -6.38 10.03 -24.90
C ARG A 92 -5.68 8.76 -25.39
N ALA A 93 -4.55 8.47 -24.77
CA ALA A 93 -3.74 7.29 -25.04
C ALA A 93 -4.13 6.04 -24.24
N THR A 94 -4.96 6.16 -23.19
CA THR A 94 -5.29 5.02 -22.30
C THR A 94 -6.00 3.88 -23.06
N PRO A 95 -5.38 2.68 -23.17
CA PRO A 95 -5.89 1.57 -23.98
C PRO A 95 -7.34 1.22 -23.65
N PHE A 96 -8.19 1.20 -24.68
CA PHE A 96 -9.61 0.90 -24.54
C PHE A 96 -10.22 0.56 -25.90
N GLY A 97 -10.56 -0.72 -26.09
CA GLY A 97 -11.12 -1.21 -27.34
C GLY A 97 -10.24 -0.83 -28.52
N LEU A 98 -10.84 -0.19 -29.52
CA LEU A 98 -10.16 0.22 -30.76
C LEU A 98 -9.72 1.69 -30.79
N PHE A 99 -9.94 2.45 -29.70
CA PHE A 99 -9.58 3.88 -29.66
C PHE A 99 -8.08 4.11 -29.48
N SER A 100 -7.42 3.23 -28.73
CA SER A 100 -6.00 3.33 -28.40
C SER A 100 -5.45 1.95 -28.08
N GLY A 101 -4.20 1.73 -28.43
CA GLY A 101 -3.52 0.47 -28.28
C GLY A 101 -2.14 0.61 -27.67
N VAL A 102 -1.43 -0.51 -27.60
CA VAL A 102 -0.09 -0.64 -27.04
C VAL A 102 0.91 -1.08 -28.10
N ALA A 103 2.13 -0.58 -28.00
CA ALA A 103 3.29 -0.98 -28.79
C ALA A 103 4.54 -1.06 -27.90
N PRO A 104 5.56 -1.84 -28.28
CA PRO A 104 6.87 -1.77 -27.63
C PRO A 104 7.53 -0.41 -27.88
N LEU A 105 8.31 0.07 -26.91
CA LEU A 105 9.08 1.30 -27.02
C LEU A 105 10.56 0.99 -26.84
N ARG A 106 11.39 1.39 -27.82
CA ARG A 106 12.86 1.25 -27.71
C ARG A 106 13.50 2.57 -27.31
N LEU A 107 14.58 2.46 -26.53
CA LEU A 107 15.40 3.57 -26.09
C LEU A 107 16.73 3.48 -26.81
N GLU A 108 17.00 4.41 -27.73
CA GLU A 108 18.23 4.40 -28.54
C GLU A 108 18.81 5.82 -28.65
N ALA A 109 19.89 5.99 -29.42
CA ALA A 109 20.49 7.31 -29.64
C ALA A 109 19.69 8.16 -30.64
N VAL A 110 19.10 7.53 -31.65
CA VAL A 110 18.40 8.20 -32.75
C VAL A 110 16.89 7.97 -32.61
N ALA A 111 16.12 9.05 -32.59
CA ALA A 111 14.66 8.98 -32.57
C ALA A 111 14.15 8.48 -33.93
N ALA A 112 13.23 7.52 -33.92
CA ALA A 112 12.61 7.00 -35.13
C ALA A 112 11.16 6.57 -34.86
N VAL A 113 10.29 6.78 -35.84
CA VAL A 113 8.90 6.34 -35.81
C VAL A 113 8.58 5.73 -37.16
N THR A 114 8.26 4.44 -37.17
CA THR A 114 7.74 3.75 -38.35
C THR A 114 6.28 3.40 -38.07
N PRO A 115 5.31 4.19 -38.57
CA PRO A 115 3.90 3.88 -38.39
C PRO A 115 3.55 2.62 -39.19
N SER A 116 2.59 1.84 -38.69
CA SER A 116 2.08 0.66 -39.38
C SER A 116 0.57 0.60 -39.31
N GLU A 117 -0.06 0.30 -40.44
CA GLU A 117 -1.50 0.06 -40.50
C GLU A 117 -1.88 -1.37 -40.09
N GLN A 118 -0.89 -2.27 -39.94
CA GLN A 118 -1.07 -3.68 -39.60
C GLN A 118 -1.27 -3.89 -38.08
N SER A 119 -2.25 -3.19 -37.52
CA SER A 119 -2.64 -3.40 -36.12
C SER A 119 -3.21 -4.80 -35.92
N ALA A 120 -2.99 -5.35 -34.73
CA ALA A 120 -3.57 -6.64 -34.33
C ALA A 120 -4.57 -6.42 -33.21
N ILE A 121 -5.70 -7.12 -33.28
CA ILE A 121 -6.74 -7.04 -32.25
C ILE A 121 -6.63 -8.30 -31.41
N ARG A 122 -6.50 -8.14 -30.09
CA ARG A 122 -6.66 -9.23 -29.12
C ARG A 122 -8.09 -9.22 -28.61
N VAL A 123 -8.86 -10.22 -29.00
CA VAL A 123 -10.22 -10.45 -28.52
C VAL A 123 -10.18 -11.46 -27.37
N ARG A 124 -10.84 -11.14 -26.25
CA ARG A 124 -10.94 -12.00 -25.08
C ARG A 124 -12.36 -11.98 -24.51
N PRO A 125 -12.79 -13.04 -23.80
CA PRO A 125 -14.09 -13.01 -23.13
C PRO A 125 -14.09 -11.91 -22.06
N ASP A 126 -15.21 -11.18 -21.98
CA ASP A 126 -15.46 -10.29 -20.86
C ASP A 126 -15.63 -11.08 -19.57
N ALA A 127 -15.18 -10.50 -18.46
CA ALA A 127 -15.25 -11.11 -17.13
C ALA A 127 -16.68 -11.47 -16.68
N GLU A 128 -17.68 -10.66 -17.04
CA GLU A 128 -19.08 -10.88 -16.70
C GLU A 128 -19.69 -12.06 -17.49
N TRP A 129 -19.37 -12.15 -18.77
CA TRP A 129 -19.75 -13.28 -19.60
C TRP A 129 -19.10 -14.57 -19.11
N LEU A 130 -17.79 -14.52 -18.82
CA LEU A 130 -17.03 -15.68 -18.35
C LEU A 130 -17.60 -16.19 -17.02
N ALA A 131 -17.88 -15.30 -16.08
CA ALA A 131 -18.48 -15.66 -14.80
C ALA A 131 -19.88 -16.27 -14.95
N SER A 132 -20.70 -15.71 -15.84
CA SER A 132 -22.05 -16.22 -16.13
C SER A 132 -22.01 -17.62 -16.74
N LEU A 133 -21.10 -17.86 -17.69
CA LEU A 133 -20.90 -19.19 -18.26
C LEU A 133 -20.41 -20.20 -17.20
N ILE A 134 -19.43 -19.82 -16.37
CA ILE A 134 -18.93 -20.72 -15.32
C ILE A 134 -20.04 -21.06 -14.32
N ALA A 135 -20.89 -20.10 -13.93
CA ALA A 135 -22.00 -20.38 -13.04
C ALA A 135 -22.99 -21.40 -13.63
N LEU A 136 -23.25 -21.35 -14.95
CA LEU A 136 -24.08 -22.37 -15.63
C LEU A 136 -23.42 -23.75 -15.61
N LEU A 137 -22.09 -23.82 -15.80
CA LEU A 137 -21.34 -25.07 -15.78
C LEU A 137 -21.25 -25.67 -14.36
N GLU A 138 -21.06 -24.84 -13.33
CA GLU A 138 -21.02 -25.27 -11.92
C GLU A 138 -22.39 -25.74 -11.39
N ALA A 139 -23.49 -25.27 -12.00
CA ALA A 139 -24.83 -25.70 -11.65
C ALA A 139 -25.16 -27.12 -12.14
N ASP A 140 -24.50 -27.61 -13.19
CA ASP A 140 -24.71 -28.96 -13.74
C ASP A 140 -24.03 -30.03 -12.85
N PRO A 141 -24.79 -30.98 -12.27
CA PRO A 141 -24.24 -32.03 -11.42
C PRO A 141 -23.20 -32.92 -12.12
N THR A 142 -23.39 -33.21 -13.42
CA THR A 142 -22.47 -34.09 -14.17
C THR A 142 -21.10 -33.44 -14.30
N VAL A 143 -21.07 -32.15 -14.60
CA VAL A 143 -19.85 -31.35 -14.71
C VAL A 143 -19.20 -31.20 -13.35
N ARG A 144 -19.93 -30.67 -12.35
CA ARG A 144 -19.32 -30.30 -11.06
C ARG A 144 -18.74 -31.50 -10.32
N ASN A 145 -19.32 -32.69 -10.46
CA ASN A 145 -18.80 -33.92 -9.84
C ASN A 145 -17.40 -34.29 -10.33
N GLY A 146 -17.04 -33.91 -11.56
CA GLY A 146 -15.71 -34.11 -12.14
C GLY A 146 -14.70 -33.00 -11.84
N LEU A 147 -15.14 -31.87 -11.29
CA LEU A 147 -14.27 -30.73 -10.96
C LEU A 147 -13.51 -30.95 -9.66
N SER A 148 -12.41 -30.21 -9.49
CA SER A 148 -11.78 -30.04 -8.19
C SER A 148 -12.28 -28.77 -7.51
N VAL A 149 -12.33 -28.79 -6.18
CA VAL A 149 -12.66 -27.63 -5.34
C VAL A 149 -11.57 -27.44 -4.30
N GLN A 150 -11.37 -26.18 -3.91
CA GLN A 150 -10.41 -25.79 -2.88
C GLN A 150 -11.04 -24.74 -1.95
N ALA A 151 -10.70 -24.77 -0.67
CA ALA A 151 -11.10 -23.76 0.29
C ALA A 151 -10.55 -22.38 -0.09
N ASN A 152 -11.40 -21.36 0.02
CA ASN A 152 -10.98 -19.99 -0.17
C ASN A 152 -10.06 -19.56 0.98
N ASN A 153 -8.77 -19.36 0.68
CA ASN A 153 -7.77 -18.97 1.67
C ASN A 153 -7.93 -17.52 2.21
N LEU A 154 -8.94 -16.78 1.76
CA LEU A 154 -9.38 -15.50 2.36
C LEU A 154 -10.65 -15.64 3.23
N ALA A 155 -11.21 -16.84 3.37
CA ALA A 155 -12.36 -17.08 4.25
C ALA A 155 -11.92 -17.00 5.73
N GLN A 156 -12.55 -16.09 6.48
CA GLN A 156 -12.18 -15.83 7.87
C GLN A 156 -13.15 -16.49 8.84
N VAL A 157 -12.61 -17.15 9.86
CA VAL A 157 -13.41 -17.71 10.95
C VAL A 157 -13.71 -16.59 11.96
N SER A 158 -15.00 -16.29 12.15
CA SER A 158 -15.48 -15.32 13.15
C SER A 158 -16.46 -16.03 14.09
N GLY A 159 -15.94 -16.60 15.17
CA GLY A 159 -16.71 -17.39 16.13
C GLY A 159 -17.42 -18.58 15.47
N LEU A 160 -18.75 -18.54 15.43
CA LEU A 160 -19.61 -19.58 14.84
C LEU A 160 -19.90 -19.37 13.35
N ARG A 161 -19.19 -18.45 12.67
CA ARG A 161 -19.41 -18.16 11.25
C ARG A 161 -18.12 -18.11 10.45
N ILE A 162 -18.25 -18.34 9.15
CA ILE A 162 -17.20 -18.17 8.15
C ILE A 162 -17.60 -16.99 7.28
N VAL A 163 -16.72 -15.98 7.22
CA VAL A 163 -16.96 -14.70 6.55
C VAL A 163 -16.08 -14.62 5.31
N VAL A 164 -16.69 -14.37 4.16
CA VAL A 164 -16.00 -14.26 2.87
C VAL A 164 -16.22 -12.84 2.33
N HIS A 165 -15.16 -12.03 2.40
CA HIS A 165 -15.17 -10.63 1.92
C HIS A 165 -14.94 -10.50 0.41
N CYS A 166 -14.47 -11.55 -0.25
CA CYS A 166 -14.23 -11.58 -1.68
C CYS A 166 -14.80 -12.89 -2.23
N ARG A 167 -15.92 -12.78 -2.95
CA ARG A 167 -16.50 -13.89 -3.72
C ARG A 167 -15.95 -13.79 -5.14
N PRO A 168 -14.99 -14.66 -5.52
CA PRO A 168 -14.44 -14.61 -6.86
C PRO A 168 -15.58 -14.79 -7.87
N HIS A 169 -15.69 -13.87 -8.84
CA HIS A 169 -16.54 -14.05 -10.02
C HIS A 169 -18.05 -14.23 -9.78
N ALA A 170 -18.61 -13.70 -8.68
CA ALA A 170 -20.06 -13.68 -8.49
C ALA A 170 -20.74 -12.76 -9.53
N SER A 171 -21.74 -13.28 -10.25
CA SER A 171 -22.47 -12.62 -11.34
C SER A 171 -23.44 -11.53 -10.87
N VAL A 172 -23.70 -11.43 -9.56
CA VAL A 172 -24.62 -10.45 -8.98
C VAL A 172 -23.82 -9.28 -8.40
N PRO A 173 -24.28 -8.01 -8.53
CA PRO A 173 -23.71 -6.87 -7.82
C PRO A 173 -24.06 -6.99 -6.33
N ALA A 174 -23.42 -7.94 -5.65
CA ALA A 174 -23.40 -7.98 -4.21
C ALA A 174 -22.09 -7.32 -3.79
N ASP A 175 -22.18 -6.10 -3.25
CA ASP A 175 -21.22 -5.57 -2.28
C ASP A 175 -21.21 -6.44 -0.98
N GLY A 176 -21.57 -7.72 -1.08
CA GLY A 176 -22.02 -8.58 -0.01
C GLY A 176 -20.90 -9.47 0.50
N ILE A 177 -20.47 -9.16 1.71
CA ILE A 177 -19.81 -10.10 2.60
C ILE A 177 -20.71 -11.34 2.72
N SER A 178 -20.23 -12.51 2.28
CA SER A 178 -20.96 -13.75 2.56
C SER A 178 -20.62 -14.24 3.97
N SER A 179 -21.62 -14.80 4.64
CA SER A 179 -21.50 -15.30 6.01
C SER A 179 -22.25 -16.62 6.15
N VAL A 180 -21.49 -17.71 6.31
CA VAL A 180 -22.02 -19.06 6.46
C VAL A 180 -21.86 -19.51 7.92
N ARG A 181 -22.83 -20.24 8.47
CA ARG A 181 -22.67 -20.83 9.80
C ARG A 181 -21.55 -21.89 9.77
N ARG A 182 -20.63 -21.81 10.71
CA ARG A 182 -19.53 -22.76 10.89
C ARG A 182 -20.04 -24.00 11.64
N THR A 183 -20.74 -24.87 10.93
CA THR A 183 -21.09 -26.21 11.46
C THR A 183 -19.88 -27.15 11.36
N GLU A 184 -19.92 -28.29 12.05
CA GLU A 184 -18.84 -29.29 11.96
C GLU A 184 -18.66 -29.82 10.53
N ALA A 185 -19.75 -30.02 9.78
CA ALA A 185 -19.69 -30.41 8.37
C ALA A 185 -18.99 -29.37 7.49
N VAL A 186 -19.21 -28.07 7.72
CA VAL A 186 -18.51 -27.00 6.99
C VAL A 186 -17.04 -26.93 7.39
N ARG A 187 -16.73 -27.12 8.68
CA ARG A 187 -15.34 -27.19 9.17
C ARG A 187 -14.58 -28.35 8.52
N LEU A 188 -15.21 -29.52 8.45
CA LEU A 188 -14.67 -30.70 7.79
C LEU A 188 -14.49 -30.47 6.28
N ALA A 189 -15.48 -29.85 5.61
CA ALA A 189 -15.38 -29.53 4.19
C ALA A 189 -14.18 -28.62 3.90
N MET A 190 -13.97 -27.57 4.69
CA MET A 190 -12.83 -26.66 4.54
C MET A 190 -11.49 -27.36 4.82
N SER A 191 -11.41 -28.21 5.85
CA SER A 191 -10.15 -28.91 6.16
C SER A 191 -9.78 -29.93 5.08
N LEU A 192 -10.76 -30.67 4.55
CA LEU A 192 -10.54 -31.66 3.49
C LEU A 192 -10.21 -31.03 2.13
N SER A 193 -10.52 -29.73 1.95
CA SER A 193 -10.29 -28.98 0.72
C SER A 193 -9.23 -27.89 0.88
N ALA A 194 -8.37 -27.95 1.91
CA ALA A 194 -7.23 -27.04 2.02
C ALA A 194 -6.32 -27.12 0.78
N GLU A 195 -6.14 -28.33 0.26
CA GLU A 195 -5.61 -28.60 -1.08
C GLU A 195 -6.74 -28.97 -2.05
N PRO A 196 -6.53 -28.82 -3.37
CA PRO A 196 -7.54 -29.22 -4.36
C PRO A 196 -7.98 -30.68 -4.21
N VAL A 197 -9.28 -30.88 -4.03
CA VAL A 197 -9.92 -32.19 -3.90
C VAL A 197 -11.05 -32.32 -4.93
N ARG A 198 -11.26 -33.51 -5.49
CA ARG A 198 -12.38 -33.73 -6.40
C ARG A 198 -13.71 -33.51 -5.67
N TRP A 199 -14.67 -32.91 -6.35
CA TRP A 199 -15.98 -32.60 -5.78
C TRP A 199 -16.68 -33.86 -5.26
N ALA A 200 -16.76 -34.91 -6.07
CA ALA A 200 -17.40 -36.16 -5.68
C ALA A 200 -16.71 -36.80 -4.47
N GLU A 201 -15.38 -36.77 -4.43
CA GLU A 201 -14.58 -37.29 -3.31
C GLU A 201 -14.81 -36.49 -2.03
N LEU A 202 -14.92 -35.16 -2.12
CA LEU A 202 -15.24 -34.32 -0.98
C LEU A 202 -16.62 -34.66 -0.41
N VAL A 203 -17.62 -34.83 -1.28
CA VAL A 203 -18.97 -35.27 -0.89
C VAL A 203 -18.93 -36.65 -0.24
N ASP A 204 -18.20 -37.62 -0.82
CA ASP A 204 -18.02 -38.96 -0.26
C ASP A 204 -17.45 -38.91 1.16
N LYS A 205 -16.35 -38.16 1.35
CA LYS A 205 -15.67 -38.04 2.63
C LYS A 205 -16.53 -37.37 3.70
N ILE A 206 -17.30 -36.34 3.34
CA ILE A 206 -18.22 -35.68 4.28
C ILE A 206 -19.39 -36.61 4.61
N ALA A 207 -19.98 -37.27 3.61
CA ALA A 207 -21.10 -38.21 3.83
C ALA A 207 -20.70 -39.40 4.71
N ALA A 208 -19.47 -39.91 4.56
CA ALA A 208 -18.94 -40.97 5.42
C ALA A 208 -18.80 -40.53 6.90
N GLY A 209 -18.61 -39.24 7.16
CA GLY A 209 -18.54 -38.69 8.51
C GLY A 209 -19.90 -38.42 9.17
N TYR A 210 -21.00 -38.44 8.39
CA TYR A 210 -22.35 -38.07 8.84
C TYR A 210 -23.42 -38.96 8.19
N LEU A 211 -23.47 -40.23 8.58
CA LEU A 211 -24.34 -41.26 8.00
C LEU A 211 -25.84 -40.97 8.18
N GLU A 212 -26.20 -40.12 9.14
CA GLU A 212 -27.56 -39.71 9.42
C GLU A 212 -28.15 -38.75 8.37
N PHE A 213 -27.31 -38.13 7.53
CA PHE A 213 -27.76 -37.24 6.46
C PHE A 213 -27.67 -37.92 5.08
N PRO A 214 -28.69 -37.76 4.22
CA PRO A 214 -28.61 -38.23 2.85
C PRO A 214 -27.44 -37.58 2.11
N ARG A 215 -26.76 -38.35 1.25
CA ARG A 215 -25.70 -37.85 0.36
C ARG A 215 -26.12 -36.56 -0.38
N ALA A 216 -27.36 -36.53 -0.88
CA ALA A 216 -27.89 -35.36 -1.60
C ALA A 216 -27.87 -34.07 -0.76
N SER A 217 -28.02 -34.16 0.57
CA SER A 217 -27.91 -33.02 1.47
C SER A 217 -26.46 -32.52 1.58
N VAL A 218 -25.49 -33.44 1.56
CA VAL A 218 -24.05 -33.10 1.52
C VAL A 218 -23.68 -32.47 0.18
N GLU A 219 -24.22 -32.98 -0.93
CA GLU A 219 -24.03 -32.38 -2.26
C GLU A 219 -24.58 -30.95 -2.31
N ALA A 220 -25.77 -30.71 -1.76
CA ALA A 220 -26.35 -29.37 -1.64
C ALA A 220 -25.51 -28.45 -0.73
N LEU A 221 -24.94 -28.99 0.35
CA LEU A 221 -24.02 -28.25 1.23
C LEU A 221 -22.78 -27.79 0.46
N VAL A 222 -22.06 -28.70 -0.22
CA VAL A 222 -20.84 -28.35 -0.98
C VAL A 222 -21.17 -27.36 -2.10
N ALA A 223 -22.30 -27.55 -2.81
CA ALA A 223 -22.76 -26.61 -3.82
C ALA A 223 -23.02 -25.22 -3.24
N GLY A 224 -23.69 -25.13 -2.09
CA GLY A 224 -23.91 -23.89 -1.37
C GLY A 224 -22.60 -23.23 -0.92
N LEU A 225 -21.59 -24.00 -0.49
CA LEU A 225 -20.29 -23.45 -0.11
C LEU A 225 -19.53 -22.84 -1.30
N VAL A 226 -19.62 -23.44 -2.49
CA VAL A 226 -19.06 -22.87 -3.72
C VAL A 226 -19.82 -21.61 -4.14
N GLU A 227 -21.15 -21.66 -4.11
CA GLU A 227 -21.99 -20.48 -4.41
C GLU A 227 -21.62 -19.32 -3.50
N GLN A 228 -21.51 -19.56 -2.18
CA GLN A 228 -21.13 -18.54 -1.19
C GLN A 228 -19.66 -18.12 -1.24
N GLY A 229 -18.83 -18.76 -2.07
CA GLY A 229 -17.40 -18.46 -2.23
C GLY A 229 -16.52 -18.93 -1.07
N VAL A 230 -17.03 -19.83 -0.22
CA VAL A 230 -16.23 -20.52 0.81
C VAL A 230 -15.32 -21.55 0.17
N LEU A 231 -15.80 -22.22 -0.88
CA LEU A 231 -15.02 -23.09 -1.76
C LEU A 231 -14.93 -22.46 -3.16
N ILE A 232 -13.86 -22.79 -3.88
CA ILE A 232 -13.56 -22.28 -5.21
C ILE A 232 -13.38 -23.48 -6.13
N SER A 233 -14.13 -23.54 -7.23
CA SER A 233 -14.00 -24.61 -8.22
C SER A 233 -12.79 -24.38 -9.14
N SER A 234 -12.29 -25.46 -9.73
CA SER A 234 -11.19 -25.42 -10.69
C SER A 234 -11.55 -24.73 -12.01
N LEU A 235 -12.85 -24.55 -12.32
CA LEU A 235 -13.29 -23.81 -13.52
C LEU A 235 -12.97 -22.33 -13.45
N ARG A 236 -12.82 -21.76 -12.24
CA ARG A 236 -12.52 -20.34 -12.04
C ARG A 236 -11.05 -20.07 -12.40
N PRO A 237 -10.74 -19.38 -13.51
CA PRO A 237 -9.37 -19.19 -13.94
C PRO A 237 -8.65 -18.23 -13.00
N PRO A 238 -7.43 -18.56 -12.56
CA PRO A 238 -6.63 -17.63 -11.78
C PRO A 238 -6.30 -16.35 -12.57
N SER A 239 -5.99 -15.25 -11.88
CA SER A 239 -5.71 -13.95 -12.52
C SER A 239 -4.40 -13.93 -13.31
N THR A 240 -3.53 -14.93 -13.10
CA THR A 240 -2.37 -15.14 -13.98
C THR A 240 -2.69 -15.86 -15.29
N CYS A 241 -3.92 -16.35 -15.46
CA CYS A 241 -4.38 -16.97 -16.69
C CYS A 241 -4.83 -15.89 -17.69
N THR A 242 -4.21 -15.88 -18.86
CA THR A 242 -4.53 -14.94 -19.95
C THR A 242 -5.26 -15.57 -21.14
N ASP A 243 -5.47 -16.90 -21.07
CA ASP A 243 -6.37 -17.65 -21.94
C ASP A 243 -7.42 -18.41 -21.11
N PRO A 244 -8.46 -17.70 -20.62
CA PRO A 244 -9.47 -18.31 -19.76
C PRO A 244 -10.35 -19.34 -20.48
N ILE A 245 -10.50 -19.28 -21.81
CA ILE A 245 -11.26 -20.29 -22.55
C ILE A 245 -10.48 -21.59 -22.61
N LYS A 246 -9.17 -21.53 -22.91
CA LYS A 246 -8.31 -22.71 -22.84
C LYS A 246 -8.35 -23.33 -21.44
N HIS A 247 -8.27 -22.51 -20.38
CA HIS A 247 -8.39 -22.98 -19.00
C HIS A 247 -9.68 -23.77 -18.77
N LEU A 248 -10.84 -23.23 -19.18
CA LEU A 248 -12.12 -23.94 -19.07
C LEU A 248 -12.11 -25.27 -19.82
N LEU A 249 -11.60 -25.28 -21.06
CA LEU A 249 -11.52 -26.49 -21.87
C LEU A 249 -10.61 -27.55 -21.22
N ASP A 250 -9.44 -27.16 -20.72
CA ASP A 250 -8.51 -28.07 -20.04
C ASP A 250 -9.16 -28.70 -18.79
N GLN A 251 -9.95 -27.93 -18.03
CA GLN A 251 -10.67 -28.42 -16.85
C GLN A 251 -11.84 -29.34 -17.20
N LEU A 252 -12.59 -29.02 -18.27
CA LEU A 252 -13.71 -29.83 -18.75
C LEU A 252 -13.22 -31.14 -19.39
N ASP A 253 -12.07 -31.13 -20.07
CA ASP A 253 -11.45 -32.33 -20.65
C ASP A 253 -10.88 -33.26 -19.56
N ALA A 254 -10.43 -32.70 -18.44
CA ALA A 254 -10.01 -33.47 -17.28
C ALA A 254 -11.18 -34.08 -16.49
N ALA A 255 -12.40 -33.58 -16.67
CA ALA A 255 -13.61 -34.12 -16.06
C ALA A 255 -14.07 -35.40 -16.80
N LEU A 256 -14.35 -36.47 -16.06
CA LEU A 256 -14.60 -37.81 -16.61
C LEU A 256 -15.94 -37.93 -17.37
N ASP A 257 -16.93 -37.08 -17.07
CA ASP A 257 -18.24 -37.07 -17.72
C ASP A 257 -18.73 -35.63 -17.98
N VAL A 258 -18.73 -35.24 -19.25
CA VAL A 258 -19.26 -33.95 -19.74
C VAL A 258 -20.39 -34.15 -20.76
N GLY A 259 -21.09 -35.29 -20.69
CA GLY A 259 -22.12 -35.68 -21.64
C GLY A 259 -23.21 -34.63 -21.83
N SER A 260 -23.72 -34.05 -20.74
CA SER A 260 -24.78 -33.03 -20.75
C SER A 260 -24.36 -31.72 -21.41
N VAL A 261 -23.08 -31.33 -21.28
CA VAL A 261 -22.53 -30.06 -21.78
C VAL A 261 -21.68 -30.22 -23.04
N ARG A 262 -21.70 -31.40 -23.70
CA ARG A 262 -20.91 -31.70 -24.89
C ARG A 262 -21.07 -30.65 -26.00
N GLN A 263 -22.30 -30.18 -26.22
CA GLN A 263 -22.58 -29.15 -27.22
C GLN A 263 -21.98 -27.79 -26.83
N THR A 264 -22.03 -27.42 -25.54
CA THR A 264 -21.38 -26.23 -24.98
C THR A 264 -19.87 -26.30 -25.17
N VAL A 265 -19.23 -27.43 -24.86
CA VAL A 265 -17.78 -27.66 -25.07
C VAL A 265 -17.42 -27.53 -26.55
N LYS A 266 -18.20 -28.12 -27.46
CA LYS A 266 -17.98 -27.99 -28.91
C LYS A 266 -18.05 -26.53 -29.35
N LYS A 267 -19.06 -25.78 -28.90
CA LYS A 267 -19.18 -24.34 -29.17
C LYS A 267 -17.99 -23.56 -28.60
N LEU A 268 -17.52 -23.88 -27.39
CA LEU A 268 -16.34 -23.25 -26.76
C LEU A 268 -15.06 -23.51 -27.53
N ARG A 269 -14.81 -24.74 -28.01
CA ARG A 269 -13.66 -25.06 -28.86
C ARG A 269 -13.69 -24.27 -30.17
N THR A 270 -14.86 -24.16 -30.80
CA THR A 270 -15.03 -23.32 -31.99
C THR A 270 -14.75 -21.86 -31.67
N LEU A 271 -15.30 -21.32 -30.58
CA LEU A 271 -15.06 -19.95 -30.14
C LEU A 271 -13.58 -19.68 -29.85
N HIS A 272 -12.89 -20.61 -29.18
CA HIS A 272 -11.47 -20.50 -28.88
C HIS A 272 -10.62 -20.32 -30.13
N GLY A 273 -10.93 -21.03 -31.22
CA GLY A 273 -10.25 -20.86 -32.51
C GLY A 273 -10.45 -19.49 -33.17
N HIS A 274 -11.48 -18.73 -32.78
CA HIS A 274 -11.74 -17.37 -33.26
C HIS A 274 -11.30 -16.28 -32.27
N LEU A 275 -11.00 -16.65 -31.02
CA LEU A 275 -10.53 -15.75 -29.97
C LEU A 275 -9.01 -15.77 -29.94
N GLY A 276 -8.38 -14.60 -30.05
CA GLY A 276 -6.92 -14.56 -30.17
C GLY A 276 -6.39 -13.21 -30.59
N VAL A 277 -5.09 -13.16 -30.90
CA VAL A 277 -4.49 -12.03 -31.61
C VAL A 277 -4.69 -12.30 -33.10
N THR A 278 -5.47 -11.45 -33.77
CA THR A 278 -5.67 -11.54 -35.23
C THR A 278 -5.05 -10.32 -35.90
N THR A 279 -4.31 -10.54 -36.99
CA THR A 279 -3.65 -9.51 -37.80
C THR A 279 -4.36 -9.34 -39.15
N GLY A 280 -4.72 -8.12 -39.51
CA GLY A 280 -5.06 -7.75 -40.90
C GLY A 280 -6.35 -8.34 -41.50
N GLN A 281 -7.13 -9.15 -40.77
CA GLN A 281 -8.44 -9.63 -41.21
C GLN A 281 -9.57 -8.89 -40.49
N ALA A 282 -10.63 -8.54 -41.21
CA ALA A 282 -11.87 -8.04 -40.62
C ALA A 282 -12.47 -9.16 -39.76
N ILE A 283 -12.43 -9.00 -38.44
CA ILE A 283 -13.08 -9.93 -37.52
C ILE A 283 -14.56 -9.57 -37.48
N ASP A 284 -15.44 -10.53 -37.75
CA ASP A 284 -16.87 -10.38 -37.50
C ASP A 284 -17.13 -10.43 -35.98
N LEU A 285 -16.86 -9.31 -35.31
CA LEU A 285 -17.09 -9.17 -33.87
C LEU A 285 -18.59 -9.30 -33.54
N GLY A 286 -19.48 -8.88 -34.44
CA GLY A 286 -20.93 -9.00 -34.28
C GLY A 286 -21.38 -10.46 -34.21
N GLY A 287 -20.96 -11.27 -35.19
CA GLY A 287 -21.22 -12.71 -35.21
C GLY A 287 -20.56 -13.44 -34.04
N LEU A 288 -19.37 -13.03 -33.62
CA LEU A 288 -18.71 -13.59 -32.43
C LEU A 288 -19.51 -13.29 -31.15
N THR A 289 -19.94 -12.04 -30.97
CA THR A 289 -20.81 -11.61 -29.87
C THR A 289 -22.12 -12.39 -29.86
N ALA A 290 -22.76 -12.60 -31.01
CA ALA A 290 -23.98 -13.38 -31.13
C ALA A 290 -23.76 -14.84 -30.66
N ARG A 291 -22.70 -15.51 -31.14
CA ARG A 291 -22.34 -16.87 -30.74
C ARG A 291 -22.03 -16.98 -29.24
N MET A 292 -21.41 -15.97 -28.64
CA MET A 292 -21.15 -15.93 -27.21
C MET A 292 -22.44 -15.74 -26.39
N ARG A 293 -23.38 -14.92 -26.87
CA ARG A 293 -24.69 -14.72 -26.23
C ARG A 293 -25.57 -15.98 -26.26
N GLU A 294 -25.37 -16.89 -27.21
CA GLU A 294 -25.99 -18.22 -27.19
C GLU A 294 -25.54 -19.09 -26.01
N LEU A 295 -24.35 -18.83 -25.45
CA LEU A 295 -23.81 -19.58 -24.31
C LEU A 295 -24.15 -18.91 -22.98
N ALA A 296 -24.07 -17.58 -22.92
CA ALA A 296 -24.43 -16.80 -21.74
C ALA A 296 -24.87 -15.38 -22.15
N VAL A 297 -26.05 -14.96 -21.68
CA VAL A 297 -26.63 -13.65 -22.02
C VAL A 297 -26.08 -12.57 -21.11
N VAL A 298 -25.23 -11.70 -21.66
CA VAL A 298 -24.77 -10.46 -21.01
C VAL A 298 -24.78 -9.28 -22.00
N ALA A 299 -24.73 -8.06 -21.46
CA ALA A 299 -24.71 -6.84 -22.26
C ALA A 299 -23.48 -6.78 -23.18
N GLN A 300 -22.28 -7.01 -22.64
CA GLN A 300 -21.03 -6.99 -23.39
C GLN A 300 -20.22 -8.28 -23.15
N PRO A 301 -20.21 -9.24 -24.09
CA PRO A 301 -19.51 -10.52 -23.89
C PRO A 301 -18.02 -10.48 -24.21
N LEU A 302 -17.52 -9.39 -24.79
CA LEU A 302 -16.14 -9.26 -25.28
C LEU A 302 -15.39 -8.12 -24.59
N ALA A 303 -14.12 -8.38 -24.31
CA ALA A 303 -13.12 -7.36 -24.05
C ALA A 303 -12.11 -7.34 -25.21
N VAL A 304 -11.65 -6.15 -25.58
CA VAL A 304 -10.76 -5.95 -26.72
C VAL A 304 -9.56 -5.11 -26.29
N ASP A 305 -8.37 -5.61 -26.62
CA ASP A 305 -7.09 -4.93 -26.50
C ASP A 305 -6.46 -4.76 -27.88
N LEU A 306 -6.06 -3.53 -28.22
CA LEU A 306 -5.44 -3.22 -29.51
C LEU A 306 -3.92 -3.25 -29.39
N ARG A 307 -3.27 -4.05 -30.24
CA ARG A 307 -1.83 -4.01 -30.48
C ARG A 307 -1.55 -3.16 -31.70
N LEU A 308 -0.77 -2.11 -31.52
CA LEU A 308 -0.27 -1.30 -32.61
C LEU A 308 1.06 -1.88 -33.11
N ALA A 309 1.23 -1.95 -34.43
CA ALA A 309 2.46 -2.45 -35.05
C ALA A 309 3.49 -1.34 -35.30
N ASP A 310 3.22 -0.14 -34.77
CA ASP A 310 4.15 0.99 -34.79
C ASP A 310 5.48 0.63 -34.12
N GLN A 311 6.58 0.92 -34.80
CA GLN A 311 7.91 0.88 -34.19
C GLN A 311 8.25 2.28 -33.71
N VAL A 312 8.41 2.43 -32.39
CA VAL A 312 8.69 3.72 -31.76
C VAL A 312 10.01 3.65 -31.02
N VAL A 313 10.92 4.54 -31.39
CA VAL A 313 12.24 4.69 -30.80
C VAL A 313 12.37 6.12 -30.29
N VAL A 314 12.66 6.28 -28.99
CA VAL A 314 12.91 7.60 -28.39
C VAL A 314 14.35 7.70 -27.90
N PRO A 315 14.94 8.91 -27.91
CA PRO A 315 16.31 9.12 -27.44
C PRO A 315 16.50 8.73 -25.97
N HIS A 316 17.67 8.19 -25.61
CA HIS A 316 18.07 7.95 -24.21
C HIS A 316 17.87 9.17 -23.30
N GLN A 317 17.96 10.39 -23.86
CA GLN A 317 17.71 11.62 -23.13
C GLN A 317 16.28 11.70 -22.56
N VAL A 318 15.27 11.21 -23.26
CA VAL A 318 13.88 11.14 -22.73
C VAL A 318 13.84 10.27 -21.48
N ALA A 319 14.53 9.13 -21.52
CA ALA A 319 14.59 8.21 -20.39
C ALA A 319 15.38 8.79 -19.21
N ALA A 320 16.42 9.59 -19.48
CA ALA A 320 17.16 10.34 -18.46
C ALA A 320 16.28 11.38 -17.76
N GLU A 321 15.42 12.11 -18.49
CA GLU A 321 14.45 13.05 -17.91
C GLU A 321 13.39 12.31 -17.07
N VAL A 322 12.92 11.13 -17.51
CA VAL A 322 12.04 10.27 -16.71
C VAL A 322 12.72 9.86 -15.40
N VAL A 323 13.97 9.43 -15.43
CA VAL A 323 14.76 9.09 -14.22
C VAL A 323 14.93 10.31 -13.32
N ALA A 324 15.25 11.48 -13.88
CA ALA A 324 15.36 12.74 -13.12
C ALA A 324 14.03 13.09 -12.43
N SER A 325 12.90 12.86 -13.10
CA SER A 325 11.57 13.08 -12.51
C SER A 325 11.32 12.22 -11.27
N VAL A 326 11.78 10.96 -11.25
CA VAL A 326 11.62 10.07 -10.09
C VAL A 326 12.39 10.60 -8.89
N GLU A 327 13.63 11.06 -9.10
CA GLU A 327 14.45 11.62 -8.03
C GLU A 327 13.87 12.92 -7.46
N VAL A 328 13.41 13.83 -8.33
CA VAL A 328 12.79 15.09 -7.91
C VAL A 328 11.47 14.83 -7.16
N LEU A 329 10.64 13.91 -7.65
CA LEU A 329 9.38 13.54 -6.99
C LEU A 329 9.61 12.81 -5.67
N ARG A 330 10.68 12.01 -5.56
CA ARG A 330 11.13 11.41 -4.29
C ARG A 330 11.48 12.50 -3.28
N ARG A 331 12.22 13.54 -3.69
CA ARG A 331 12.58 14.68 -2.83
C ARG A 331 11.36 15.54 -2.46
N LEU A 332 10.41 15.69 -3.36
CA LEU A 332 9.21 16.53 -3.17
C LEU A 332 8.01 15.76 -2.61
N THR A 333 8.15 14.50 -2.22
CA THR A 333 7.02 13.71 -1.72
C THR A 333 6.50 14.26 -0.39
N PRO A 334 5.17 14.30 -0.14
CA PRO A 334 4.62 14.63 1.17
C PRO A 334 4.90 13.56 2.24
N HIS A 335 5.41 12.39 1.83
CA HIS A 335 5.64 11.23 2.71
C HIS A 335 7.06 10.66 2.51
N PRO A 336 8.11 11.37 2.96
CA PRO A 336 9.51 10.97 2.75
C PRO A 336 9.92 9.72 3.53
N THR A 337 9.17 9.37 4.57
CA THR A 337 9.39 8.20 5.43
C THR A 337 8.12 7.35 5.53
N GLY A 338 7.42 7.19 4.41
CA GLY A 338 6.12 6.51 4.38
C GLY A 338 4.96 7.33 4.93
N ARG A 339 3.75 6.75 4.83
CA ARG A 339 2.53 7.39 5.34
C ARG A 339 2.57 7.46 6.87
N PRO A 340 2.04 8.54 7.50
CA PRO A 340 1.94 8.62 8.96
C PRO A 340 1.23 7.41 9.59
N GLN A 341 0.18 6.88 8.95
CA GLN A 341 -0.57 5.71 9.43
C GLN A 341 0.29 4.44 9.42
N TRP A 342 1.17 4.28 8.44
CA TRP A 342 2.12 3.15 8.39
C TRP A 342 3.23 3.29 9.43
N ARG A 343 3.72 4.51 9.70
CA ARG A 343 4.65 4.78 10.80
C ARG A 343 4.02 4.47 12.16
N ALA A 344 2.76 4.87 12.36
CA ALA A 344 2.00 4.53 13.55
C ALA A 344 1.79 3.01 13.67
N TYR A 345 1.51 2.33 12.55
CA TYR A 345 1.37 0.87 12.52
C TYR A 345 2.68 0.15 12.88
N HIS A 346 3.82 0.58 12.32
CA HIS A 346 5.15 0.07 12.68
C HIS A 346 5.46 0.28 14.16
N SER A 347 5.19 1.48 14.69
CA SER A 347 5.39 1.78 16.12
C SER A 347 4.56 0.84 16.99
N ARG A 348 3.26 0.64 16.66
CA ARG A 348 2.39 -0.31 17.36
C ARG A 348 2.88 -1.76 17.25
N PHE A 349 3.45 -2.16 16.12
CA PHE A 349 4.05 -3.48 15.96
C PHE A 349 5.27 -3.65 16.86
N VAL A 350 6.20 -2.70 16.84
CA VAL A 350 7.40 -2.73 17.69
C VAL A 350 7.04 -2.66 19.17
N ASP A 351 6.01 -1.90 19.54
CA ASP A 351 5.49 -1.79 20.91
C ASP A 351 4.82 -3.07 21.39
N ARG A 352 4.08 -3.76 20.52
CA ARG A 352 3.35 -4.98 20.88
C ARG A 352 4.23 -6.22 20.87
N TYR A 353 5.07 -6.36 19.85
CA TYR A 353 5.77 -7.62 19.56
C TYR A 353 7.30 -7.51 19.72
N GLY A 354 7.86 -6.32 19.61
CA GLY A 354 9.32 -6.11 19.60
C GLY A 354 9.95 -6.34 18.23
N MET A 355 11.23 -5.95 18.09
CA MET A 355 11.98 -6.03 16.83
C MET A 355 12.60 -7.41 16.57
N ALA A 356 12.69 -8.28 17.59
CA ALA A 356 13.19 -9.64 17.40
C ALA A 356 12.09 -10.68 17.09
N ALA A 357 10.82 -10.27 17.09
CA ALA A 357 9.69 -11.18 16.86
C ALA A 357 9.43 -11.43 15.38
N LEU A 358 8.99 -12.65 15.07
CA LEU A 358 8.33 -13.00 13.82
C LEU A 358 6.92 -13.47 14.15
N VAL A 359 5.93 -12.69 13.72
CA VAL A 359 4.53 -12.92 14.09
C VAL A 359 3.77 -13.46 12.87
N PRO A 360 3.01 -14.57 12.97
CA PRO A 360 2.20 -15.08 11.87
C PRO A 360 1.28 -14.00 11.29
N LEU A 361 1.16 -13.96 9.96
CA LEU A 361 0.38 -12.93 9.27
C LEU A 361 -1.07 -12.86 9.78
N ALA A 362 -1.69 -14.02 10.00
CA ALA A 362 -3.06 -14.13 10.49
C ALA A 362 -3.24 -13.45 11.87
N GLU A 363 -2.27 -13.60 12.77
CA GLU A 363 -2.30 -12.95 14.09
C GLU A 363 -2.13 -11.43 13.95
N VAL A 364 -1.21 -10.96 13.10
CA VAL A 364 -0.94 -9.52 12.94
C VAL A 364 -2.17 -8.76 12.45
N VAL A 365 -2.88 -9.31 11.45
CA VAL A 365 -4.05 -8.66 10.84
C VAL A 365 -5.35 -8.89 11.61
N ASP A 366 -5.34 -9.73 12.65
CA ASP A 366 -6.51 -9.94 13.49
C ASP A 366 -6.85 -8.64 14.27
N PRO A 367 -8.09 -8.12 14.19
CA PRO A 367 -8.46 -6.88 14.85
C PRO A 367 -8.66 -7.02 16.37
N VAL A 368 -8.83 -8.24 16.89
CA VAL A 368 -9.08 -8.54 18.31
C VAL A 368 -7.79 -8.92 19.02
N THR A 369 -7.08 -9.92 18.49
CA THR A 369 -5.88 -10.50 19.09
C THR A 369 -4.60 -9.87 18.55
N GLY A 370 -4.66 -9.14 17.44
CA GLY A 370 -3.53 -8.52 16.75
C GLY A 370 -3.54 -7.00 16.74
N LEU A 371 -3.07 -6.43 15.62
CA LEU A 371 -3.07 -4.99 15.36
C LEU A 371 -4.23 -4.56 14.45
N GLY A 372 -4.85 -5.50 13.74
CA GLY A 372 -5.76 -5.21 12.64
C GLY A 372 -5.02 -4.64 11.42
N PHE A 373 -5.78 -4.03 10.50
CA PHE A 373 -5.22 -3.28 9.38
C PHE A 373 -4.87 -1.82 9.76
N PRO A 374 -3.97 -1.15 9.02
CA PRO A 374 -3.71 0.28 9.21
C PRO A 374 -4.97 1.14 9.04
N GLU A 375 -5.04 2.26 9.77
CA GLU A 375 -6.24 3.11 9.85
C GLU A 375 -6.74 3.61 8.47
N HIS A 376 -5.83 3.92 7.53
CA HIS A 376 -6.17 4.40 6.18
C HIS A 376 -6.71 3.30 5.24
N PHE A 377 -6.97 2.10 5.76
CA PHE A 377 -7.66 1.04 5.03
C PHE A 377 -9.18 1.17 5.16
N GLY A 378 -9.69 1.88 6.18
CA GLY A 378 -11.11 2.25 6.32
C GLY A 378 -11.49 3.54 5.59
N ASP A 379 -12.75 3.97 5.74
CA ASP A 379 -13.36 5.10 5.01
C ASP A 379 -13.01 6.50 5.58
N ALA A 380 -12.24 6.59 6.67
CA ALA A 380 -11.93 7.85 7.32
C ALA A 380 -10.55 8.39 6.90
N ASP A 381 -10.52 9.25 5.88
CA ASP A 381 -9.41 10.19 5.72
C ASP A 381 -9.52 11.27 6.81
N LEU A 382 -8.83 11.07 7.93
CA LEU A 382 -8.66 12.13 8.92
C LEU A 382 -7.91 13.30 8.27
N ALA A 383 -8.40 14.52 8.49
CA ALA A 383 -7.73 15.72 8.02
C ALA A 383 -6.33 15.79 8.64
N ALA A 384 -5.30 15.67 7.80
CA ALA A 384 -3.92 15.84 8.24
C ALA A 384 -3.66 17.31 8.60
N PRO A 385 -2.86 17.59 9.64
CA PRO A 385 -2.43 18.96 9.93
C PRO A 385 -1.60 19.52 8.76
N LEU A 386 -1.64 20.84 8.59
CA LEU A 386 -0.81 21.56 7.62
C LEU A 386 0.68 21.29 7.91
N SER A 387 1.41 20.83 6.90
CA SER A 387 2.86 20.64 7.01
C SER A 387 3.62 21.90 6.60
N ALA A 388 4.88 22.06 7.04
CA ALA A 388 5.75 23.13 6.57
C ALA A 388 5.94 23.11 5.04
N ARG A 389 5.86 21.93 4.40
CA ARG A 389 5.84 21.82 2.92
C ARG A 389 4.57 22.42 2.33
N ASP A 390 3.42 22.18 2.95
CA ASP A 390 2.14 22.75 2.50
C ASP A 390 2.16 24.28 2.57
N GLU A 391 2.68 24.85 3.66
CA GLU A 391 2.84 26.31 3.80
C GLU A 391 3.71 26.90 2.69
N ARG A 392 4.85 26.27 2.39
CA ARG A 392 5.75 26.69 1.30
C ARG A 392 5.08 26.59 -0.07
N LEU A 393 4.30 25.54 -0.32
CA LEU A 393 3.56 25.37 -1.58
C LEU A 393 2.40 26.36 -1.72
N LEU A 394 1.71 26.68 -0.62
CA LEU A 394 0.68 27.72 -0.59
C LEU A 394 1.29 29.08 -0.92
N ALA A 395 2.41 29.44 -0.27
CA ALA A 395 3.13 30.68 -0.55
C ALA A 395 3.61 30.75 -2.01
N LEU A 396 4.21 29.67 -2.53
CA LEU A 396 4.68 29.59 -3.91
C LEU A 396 3.54 29.75 -4.92
N ALA A 397 2.41 29.06 -4.70
CA ALA A 397 1.26 29.17 -5.60
C ALA A 397 0.61 30.57 -5.53
N GLN A 398 0.54 31.17 -4.35
CA GLN A 398 0.01 32.52 -4.17
C GLN A 398 0.91 33.57 -4.83
N GLN A 399 2.23 33.47 -4.66
CA GLN A 399 3.17 34.38 -5.30
C GLN A 399 3.09 34.28 -6.83
N ALA A 400 3.04 33.07 -7.38
CA ALA A 400 2.87 32.88 -8.82
C ALA A 400 1.57 33.50 -9.37
N ALA A 401 0.48 33.45 -8.58
CA ALA A 401 -0.77 34.10 -8.96
C ALA A 401 -0.68 35.63 -8.93
N LEU A 402 0.04 36.21 -7.96
CA LEU A 402 0.26 37.65 -7.85
C LEU A 402 1.17 38.18 -8.97
N ASP A 403 2.20 37.42 -9.34
CA ASP A 403 3.16 37.77 -10.38
C ASP A 403 2.68 37.43 -11.80
N ASP A 404 1.46 36.91 -11.94
CA ASP A 404 0.87 36.50 -13.23
C ASP A 404 1.71 35.42 -13.96
N VAL A 405 2.34 34.53 -13.17
CA VAL A 405 3.19 33.43 -13.66
C VAL A 405 2.39 32.13 -13.76
N ARG A 406 2.23 31.64 -14.99
CA ARG A 406 1.50 30.37 -15.26
C ARG A 406 2.36 29.12 -15.13
N GLU A 407 3.67 29.23 -15.33
CA GLU A 407 4.62 28.12 -15.22
C GLU A 407 5.84 28.56 -14.40
N LEU A 408 6.17 27.78 -13.37
CA LEU A 408 7.37 27.94 -12.57
C LEU A 408 8.40 26.88 -12.94
N ILE A 409 9.63 27.34 -13.18
CA ILE A 409 10.78 26.48 -13.42
C ILE A 409 11.52 26.29 -12.09
N LEU A 410 11.55 25.07 -11.59
CA LEU A 410 12.23 24.67 -10.37
C LEU A 410 13.68 24.30 -10.69
N ASP A 411 14.60 24.83 -9.91
CA ASP A 411 15.99 24.38 -9.83
C ASP A 411 16.23 23.54 -8.57
N ASP A 412 17.45 23.00 -8.42
CA ASP A 412 17.80 22.16 -7.27
C ASP A 412 17.67 22.88 -5.92
N ALA A 413 17.95 24.19 -5.88
CA ALA A 413 17.85 25.02 -4.70
C ALA A 413 16.38 25.17 -4.27
N THR A 414 15.48 25.44 -5.21
CA THR A 414 14.04 25.55 -4.98
C THR A 414 13.46 24.20 -4.57
N VAL A 415 13.88 23.11 -5.21
CA VAL A 415 13.48 21.75 -4.80
C VAL A 415 13.92 21.45 -3.35
N GLY A 416 15.15 21.81 -2.99
CA GLY A 416 15.65 21.69 -1.62
C GLY A 416 14.85 22.54 -0.63
N ALA A 417 14.55 23.79 -0.99
CA ALA A 417 13.76 24.71 -0.18
C ALA A 417 12.31 24.25 0.00
N LEU A 418 11.69 23.61 -0.99
CA LEU A 418 10.34 23.05 -0.90
C LEU A 418 10.29 21.74 -0.11
N ALA A 419 11.31 20.89 -0.24
CA ALA A 419 11.42 19.65 0.53
C ALA A 419 11.62 19.97 2.02
N GLY A 420 12.65 20.75 2.35
CA GLY A 420 13.03 21.05 3.73
C GLY A 420 14.06 20.08 4.32
N PRO A 421 14.49 20.31 5.56
CA PRO A 421 15.57 19.54 6.20
C PRO A 421 15.18 18.07 6.47
N ASP A 422 13.89 17.78 6.62
CA ASP A 422 13.36 16.45 6.99
C ASP A 422 13.41 15.42 5.84
N HIS A 423 13.77 15.83 4.61
CA HIS A 423 13.68 15.00 3.40
C HIS A 423 15.00 14.33 2.99
N ALA A 424 16.07 14.46 3.78
CA ALA A 424 17.36 13.84 3.50
C ALA A 424 17.43 12.39 4.04
N GLY A 425 17.63 11.41 3.16
CA GLY A 425 18.08 10.06 3.55
C GLY A 425 17.04 8.94 3.68
N GLY A 426 15.78 9.13 3.26
CA GLY A 426 14.77 8.06 3.29
C GLY A 426 15.03 6.91 2.31
N SER A 427 14.74 5.68 2.73
CA SER A 427 14.66 4.48 1.88
C SER A 427 13.67 4.70 0.73
N VAL A 428 13.86 4.02 -0.40
CA VAL A 428 12.95 4.14 -1.55
C VAL A 428 12.61 2.77 -2.10
N SER A 429 11.40 2.64 -2.66
CA SER A 429 10.97 1.40 -3.29
C SER A 429 11.93 0.97 -4.41
N PRO A 430 12.24 -0.33 -4.54
CA PRO A 430 13.26 -0.82 -5.48
C PRO A 430 12.97 -0.54 -6.95
N HIS A 431 11.71 -0.40 -7.32
CA HIS A 431 11.32 -0.17 -8.70
C HIS A 431 9.91 0.43 -8.82
N VAL A 432 9.66 1.17 -9.90
CA VAL A 432 8.39 1.82 -10.23
C VAL A 432 8.26 1.89 -11.75
N ASP A 433 7.05 1.98 -12.30
CA ASP A 433 6.87 2.43 -13.69
C ASP A 433 6.37 3.87 -13.72
N VAL A 434 6.89 4.66 -14.66
CA VAL A 434 6.51 6.06 -14.85
C VAL A 434 5.73 6.16 -16.14
N THR A 435 4.54 6.72 -16.06
CA THR A 435 3.73 7.07 -17.24
C THR A 435 3.93 8.55 -17.55
N ALA A 436 4.31 8.86 -18.78
CA ALA A 436 4.55 10.23 -19.20
C ALA A 436 4.14 10.49 -20.66
N GLU A 437 3.79 11.73 -20.97
CA GLU A 437 3.65 12.21 -22.35
C GLU A 437 4.98 12.80 -22.83
N VAL A 438 5.34 12.58 -24.08
CA VAL A 438 6.50 13.23 -24.71
C VAL A 438 5.99 14.30 -25.67
N ARG A 439 6.24 15.57 -25.36
CA ARG A 439 5.80 16.71 -26.14
C ARG A 439 6.95 17.23 -26.99
N ALA A 440 6.83 17.08 -28.30
CA ALA A 440 7.76 17.58 -29.29
C ALA A 440 7.03 17.85 -30.62
N VAL A 441 7.24 19.05 -31.17
CA VAL A 441 6.57 19.50 -32.39
C VAL A 441 6.95 18.69 -33.65
N SER A 442 8.07 17.98 -33.63
CA SER A 442 8.52 17.11 -34.72
C SER A 442 9.54 16.07 -34.24
N LEU A 443 9.75 15.03 -35.05
CA LEU A 443 10.78 14.02 -34.78
C LEU A 443 12.19 14.65 -34.72
N ARG A 444 12.45 15.65 -35.56
CA ARG A 444 13.68 16.44 -35.53
C ARG A 444 13.85 17.20 -34.22
N ALA A 445 12.79 17.85 -33.73
CA ALA A 445 12.83 18.54 -32.44
C ALA A 445 13.13 17.57 -31.28
N LEU A 446 12.51 16.38 -31.31
CA LEU A 446 12.79 15.32 -30.35
C LEU A 446 14.27 14.88 -30.38
N ALA A 447 14.83 14.65 -31.57
CA ALA A 447 16.22 14.25 -31.75
C ALA A 447 17.23 15.32 -31.32
N GLU A 448 16.90 16.61 -31.51
CA GLU A 448 17.72 17.76 -31.07
C GLU A 448 17.56 18.07 -29.56
N GLY A 449 16.77 17.28 -28.82
CA GLY A 449 16.54 17.51 -27.40
C GLY A 449 15.54 18.63 -27.09
N ARG A 450 14.76 19.11 -28.06
CA ARG A 450 13.72 20.13 -27.88
C ARG A 450 12.37 19.48 -27.60
N PHE A 451 12.22 18.95 -26.38
CA PHE A 451 11.02 18.26 -25.93
C PHE A 451 10.70 18.53 -24.45
N VAL A 452 9.48 18.22 -24.04
CA VAL A 452 9.02 18.20 -22.63
C VAL A 452 8.50 16.81 -22.29
N VAL A 453 8.83 16.30 -21.10
CA VAL A 453 8.28 15.05 -20.54
C VAL A 453 7.27 15.42 -19.47
N ALA A 454 5.99 15.19 -19.71
CA ALA A 454 4.94 15.46 -18.73
C ALA A 454 4.57 14.19 -17.98
N VAL A 455 4.87 14.13 -16.68
CA VAL A 455 4.58 12.95 -15.84
C VAL A 455 3.08 12.89 -15.55
N THR A 456 2.40 11.86 -16.05
CA THR A 456 0.94 11.68 -15.88
C THR A 456 0.60 10.64 -14.80
N GLY A 457 1.51 9.72 -14.50
CA GLY A 457 1.28 8.66 -13.52
C GLY A 457 2.54 7.94 -13.05
N MET A 458 2.44 7.25 -11.92
CA MET A 458 3.43 6.29 -11.45
C MET A 458 2.71 5.03 -10.94
N GLY A 459 3.15 3.85 -11.38
CA GLY A 459 2.63 2.58 -10.90
C GLY A 459 3.14 2.24 -9.51
N ARG A 460 2.72 1.07 -9.01
CA ARG A 460 3.18 0.53 -7.71
C ARG A 460 4.41 -0.36 -7.82
N SER A 461 4.77 -0.72 -9.04
CA SER A 461 5.88 -1.58 -9.39
C SER A 461 6.32 -1.23 -10.82
N ALA A 462 7.46 -1.74 -11.26
CA ALA A 462 7.91 -1.62 -12.65
C ALA A 462 7.03 -2.39 -13.66
N VAL A 463 6.12 -3.24 -13.18
CA VAL A 463 5.30 -4.13 -14.01
C VAL A 463 3.83 -3.70 -14.03
N ALA A 464 3.38 -2.89 -13.08
CA ALA A 464 1.97 -2.62 -12.81
C ALA A 464 1.19 -2.16 -14.06
N THR A 465 1.78 -1.28 -14.85
CA THR A 465 1.14 -0.60 -15.97
C THR A 465 1.25 -1.40 -17.28
N SER A 466 2.28 -2.24 -17.41
CA SER A 466 2.59 -3.02 -18.61
C SER A 466 2.11 -4.49 -18.54
N GLY A 467 1.94 -5.06 -17.34
CA GLY A 467 1.75 -6.51 -17.16
C GLY A 467 0.57 -7.11 -17.93
N ARG A 468 -0.62 -6.51 -17.84
CA ARG A 468 -1.82 -6.93 -18.62
C ARG A 468 -1.56 -7.01 -20.13
N PHE A 469 -0.65 -6.20 -20.66
CA PHE A 469 -0.42 -6.09 -22.10
C PHE A 469 0.68 -7.02 -22.60
N LEU A 470 1.38 -7.75 -21.72
CA LEU A 470 2.49 -8.62 -22.13
C LEU A 470 2.06 -9.69 -23.12
N ASP A 471 0.88 -10.28 -22.93
CA ASP A 471 0.34 -11.29 -23.86
C ASP A 471 -0.29 -10.71 -25.13
N VAL A 472 -0.34 -9.38 -25.23
CA VAL A 472 -0.72 -8.67 -26.45
C VAL A 472 0.53 -8.40 -27.30
N LEU A 473 1.71 -8.24 -26.70
CA LEU A 473 2.95 -7.93 -27.42
C LEU A 473 3.46 -9.11 -28.27
N PRO A 474 4.28 -8.86 -29.31
CA PRO A 474 4.91 -9.94 -30.05
C PRO A 474 5.83 -10.78 -29.16
N TYR A 475 6.03 -12.04 -29.53
CA TYR A 475 6.71 -13.05 -28.70
C TYR A 475 8.10 -12.59 -28.23
N ALA A 476 8.91 -12.04 -29.13
CA ALA A 476 10.29 -11.63 -28.83
C ALA A 476 10.33 -10.50 -27.78
N GLU A 477 9.54 -9.46 -27.98
CA GLU A 477 9.41 -8.35 -27.03
C GLU A 477 8.82 -8.80 -25.70
N ARG A 478 7.82 -9.69 -25.73
CA ARG A 478 7.24 -10.28 -24.52
C ARG A 478 8.30 -11.01 -23.70
N GLU A 479 9.06 -11.92 -24.28
CA GLU A 479 10.07 -12.69 -23.53
C GLU A 479 11.22 -11.80 -23.03
N LEU A 480 11.61 -10.78 -23.81
CA LEU A 480 12.58 -9.77 -23.36
C LEU A 480 12.08 -9.05 -22.10
N MET A 481 10.85 -8.52 -22.14
CA MET A 481 10.26 -7.81 -20.98
C MET A 481 10.08 -8.73 -19.78
N ARG A 482 9.61 -9.97 -19.97
CA ARG A 482 9.49 -10.98 -18.89
C ARG A 482 10.84 -11.24 -18.24
N GLY A 483 11.90 -11.42 -19.03
CA GLY A 483 13.26 -11.60 -18.54
C GLY A 483 13.77 -10.40 -17.72
N GLN A 484 13.46 -9.17 -18.14
CA GLN A 484 13.82 -7.97 -17.36
C GLN A 484 13.03 -7.87 -16.05
N PHE A 485 11.73 -8.16 -16.07
CA PHE A 485 10.89 -8.11 -14.88
C PHE A 485 11.27 -9.18 -13.85
N ALA A 486 11.65 -10.38 -14.28
CA ALA A 486 12.12 -11.44 -13.39
C ALA A 486 13.43 -11.08 -12.64
N ARG A 487 14.19 -10.09 -13.13
CA ARG A 487 15.46 -9.62 -12.56
C ARG A 487 15.38 -8.24 -11.90
N LEU A 488 14.16 -7.77 -11.60
CA LEU A 488 13.98 -6.51 -10.88
C LEU A 488 14.68 -6.58 -9.51
N PRO A 489 15.30 -5.47 -9.06
CA PRO A 489 15.95 -5.45 -7.75
C PRO A 489 14.91 -5.55 -6.63
N VAL A 490 15.36 -6.11 -5.50
CA VAL A 490 14.61 -6.21 -4.25
C VAL A 490 15.17 -5.22 -3.22
N ALA A 491 14.35 -4.85 -2.23
CA ALA A 491 14.73 -3.91 -1.18
C ALA A 491 15.62 -4.57 -0.12
N VAL A 492 15.47 -5.88 0.08
CA VAL A 492 16.21 -6.69 1.04
C VAL A 492 17.03 -7.76 0.33
N GLU A 493 18.29 -7.90 0.72
CA GLU A 493 19.21 -8.88 0.14
C GLU A 493 18.66 -10.30 0.28
N GLY A 494 18.64 -11.05 -0.84
CA GLY A 494 18.14 -12.42 -0.88
C GLY A 494 16.61 -12.56 -0.77
N ALA A 495 15.85 -11.47 -0.79
CA ALA A 495 14.38 -11.53 -0.75
C ALA A 495 13.77 -12.23 -1.98
N MET A 496 12.60 -12.83 -1.77
CA MET A 496 11.78 -13.47 -2.79
C MET A 496 10.82 -12.45 -3.38
N ALA A 497 11.12 -11.96 -4.59
CA ALA A 497 10.21 -11.11 -5.35
C ALA A 497 8.97 -11.92 -5.75
N ALA A 498 7.81 -11.56 -5.20
CA ALA A 498 6.58 -12.34 -5.35
C ALA A 498 5.48 -11.55 -6.04
N GLN A 499 4.86 -12.14 -7.06
CA GLN A 499 3.66 -11.61 -7.69
C GLN A 499 2.44 -12.05 -6.88
N VAL A 500 1.58 -11.10 -6.52
CA VAL A 500 0.28 -11.39 -5.91
C VAL A 500 -0.74 -11.60 -7.01
N SER A 501 -1.40 -12.76 -7.00
CA SER A 501 -2.53 -13.08 -7.87
C SER A 501 -3.81 -13.12 -7.05
N LEU A 502 -4.82 -12.39 -7.48
CA LEU A 502 -6.07 -12.24 -6.76
C LEU A 502 -7.24 -11.88 -7.70
N PRO A 503 -8.46 -12.38 -7.43
CA PRO A 503 -9.65 -11.87 -8.10
C PRO A 503 -9.97 -10.44 -7.62
N PRO A 504 -10.59 -9.60 -8.47
CA PRO A 504 -11.05 -8.27 -8.07
C PRO A 504 -12.27 -8.36 -7.15
N ARG A 505 -12.50 -7.31 -6.34
CA ARG A 505 -13.79 -7.13 -5.65
C ARG A 505 -14.96 -6.88 -6.60
N LYS A 506 -14.71 -6.21 -7.74
CA LYS A 506 -15.70 -5.92 -8.77
C LYS A 506 -15.39 -6.71 -10.03
N LEU A 507 -16.36 -7.47 -10.53
CA LEU A 507 -16.18 -8.42 -11.62
C LEU A 507 -15.54 -7.80 -12.87
N HIS A 508 -16.04 -6.65 -13.33
CA HIS A 508 -15.52 -5.99 -14.52
C HIS A 508 -14.04 -5.56 -14.42
N ALA A 509 -13.53 -5.35 -13.20
CA ALA A 509 -12.12 -5.02 -13.00
C ALA A 509 -11.18 -6.19 -13.35
N GLN A 510 -11.67 -7.43 -13.43
CA GLN A 510 -10.88 -8.60 -13.83
C GLN A 510 -10.21 -8.38 -15.18
N ASN A 511 -10.91 -7.69 -16.09
CA ASN A 511 -10.39 -7.32 -17.38
C ASN A 511 -9.10 -6.50 -17.30
N VAL A 512 -8.85 -5.82 -16.19
CA VAL A 512 -7.64 -5.03 -15.91
C VAL A 512 -6.60 -5.80 -15.09
N LEU A 513 -7.05 -6.72 -14.23
CA LEU A 513 -6.20 -7.44 -13.29
C LEU A 513 -5.46 -8.64 -13.93
N SER A 514 -6.03 -9.26 -14.96
CA SER A 514 -5.40 -10.41 -15.63
C SER A 514 -4.03 -10.06 -16.22
N SER A 515 -2.99 -10.75 -15.78
CA SER A 515 -1.60 -10.55 -16.20
C SER A 515 -0.80 -11.83 -16.01
N PRO A 516 0.07 -12.23 -16.96
CA PRO A 516 0.90 -13.42 -16.79
C PRO A 516 1.81 -13.29 -15.54
N GLN A 517 2.25 -14.44 -15.02
CA GLN A 517 3.28 -14.47 -13.99
C GLN A 517 4.64 -14.12 -14.61
N VAL A 518 5.25 -13.05 -14.11
CA VAL A 518 6.58 -12.58 -14.55
C VAL A 518 7.61 -12.56 -13.44
N LEU A 519 7.17 -12.63 -12.18
CA LEU A 519 8.07 -12.75 -11.04
C LEU A 519 8.28 -14.22 -10.65
N PRO A 520 9.44 -14.56 -10.05
CA PRO A 520 9.78 -15.94 -9.76
C PRO A 520 8.87 -16.62 -8.74
N TRP A 521 8.26 -15.86 -7.82
CA TRP A 521 7.41 -16.40 -6.75
C TRP A 521 5.97 -15.91 -6.89
N LEU A 522 5.01 -16.70 -6.40
CA LEU A 522 3.59 -16.41 -6.46
C LEU A 522 2.95 -16.44 -5.07
N VAL A 523 2.18 -15.40 -4.73
CA VAL A 523 1.24 -15.43 -3.60
C VAL A 523 -0.18 -15.45 -4.18
N SER A 524 -0.85 -16.60 -4.07
CA SER A 524 -2.20 -16.82 -4.59
C SER A 524 -3.25 -16.53 -3.52
N MET A 525 -4.26 -15.73 -3.84
CA MET A 525 -5.34 -15.37 -2.90
C MET A 525 -6.70 -15.57 -3.54
N ALA A 526 -7.58 -16.33 -2.88
CA ALA A 526 -8.93 -16.64 -3.35
C ALA A 526 -8.95 -17.17 -4.80
N GLU A 527 -8.02 -18.06 -5.13
CA GLU A 527 -7.93 -18.76 -6.43
C GLU A 527 -7.74 -20.26 -6.20
N HIS A 528 -8.32 -21.09 -7.06
CA HIS A 528 -8.08 -22.52 -7.07
C HIS A 528 -6.76 -22.81 -7.79
N ARG A 529 -5.78 -23.40 -7.10
CA ARG A 529 -4.48 -23.78 -7.69
C ARG A 529 -3.94 -25.08 -7.09
N PRO A 530 -3.28 -25.93 -7.91
CA PRO A 530 -2.45 -26.99 -7.37
C PRO A 530 -1.27 -26.41 -6.59
N THR A 531 -0.79 -27.14 -5.60
CA THR A 531 0.43 -26.79 -4.87
C THR A 531 1.62 -26.79 -5.84
N ALA A 532 2.41 -25.72 -5.80
CA ALA A 532 3.59 -25.55 -6.64
C ALA A 532 4.77 -25.04 -5.80
N GLU A 533 6.00 -25.37 -6.19
CA GLU A 533 7.22 -25.05 -5.44
C GLU A 533 7.47 -23.52 -5.34
N ASP A 534 7.10 -22.79 -6.38
CA ASP A 534 7.21 -21.33 -6.49
C ASP A 534 6.05 -20.58 -5.80
N MET A 535 5.08 -21.31 -5.25
CA MET A 535 3.94 -20.74 -4.52
C MET A 535 4.23 -20.59 -3.03
N ILE A 536 3.84 -19.45 -2.48
CA ILE A 536 3.93 -19.13 -1.05
C ILE A 536 2.51 -19.02 -0.49
N GLY A 537 2.15 -19.95 0.39
CA GLY A 537 0.85 -19.97 1.07
C GLY A 537 0.72 -18.86 2.11
N LEU A 538 -0.50 -18.39 2.37
CA LEU A 538 -0.75 -17.32 3.34
C LEU A 538 -0.39 -17.72 4.78
N ASP A 539 -0.59 -18.99 5.13
CA ASP A 539 -0.26 -19.53 6.45
C ASP A 539 1.26 -19.65 6.67
N ASP A 540 2.05 -19.64 5.60
CA ASP A 540 3.51 -19.59 5.65
C ASP A 540 4.05 -18.16 5.82
N LEU A 541 3.21 -17.13 5.72
CA LEU A 541 3.65 -15.75 5.83
C LEU A 541 3.65 -15.29 7.30
N GLY A 542 4.72 -14.61 7.70
CA GLY A 542 4.83 -13.85 8.94
C GLY A 542 5.29 -12.41 8.67
N VAL A 543 5.20 -11.57 9.69
CA VAL A 543 5.68 -10.18 9.68
C VAL A 543 6.77 -10.02 10.73
N ALA A 544 7.85 -9.36 10.33
CA ALA A 544 8.90 -8.90 11.23
C ALA A 544 9.17 -7.41 11.03
N ALA A 545 9.80 -6.78 12.02
CA ALA A 545 10.16 -5.37 11.99
C ALA A 545 11.60 -5.17 12.45
N ASP A 546 12.26 -4.14 11.93
CA ASP A 546 13.46 -3.57 12.53
C ASP A 546 13.24 -2.07 12.80
N ALA A 547 14.30 -1.33 13.11
CA ALA A 547 14.22 0.10 13.39
C ALA A 547 13.76 0.94 12.17
N ALA A 548 13.87 0.41 10.95
CA ALA A 548 13.66 1.14 9.71
C ALA A 548 12.54 0.58 8.83
N ARG A 549 12.12 -0.69 8.99
CA ARG A 549 11.27 -1.40 8.03
C ARG A 549 10.32 -2.40 8.71
N LEU A 550 9.24 -2.68 7.99
CA LEU A 550 8.39 -3.87 8.15
C LEU A 550 8.67 -4.79 6.97
N VAL A 551 8.82 -6.09 7.21
CA VAL A 551 9.05 -7.10 6.17
C VAL A 551 8.04 -8.23 6.28
N VAL A 552 7.68 -8.82 5.14
CA VAL A 552 6.97 -10.10 5.07
C VAL A 552 8.02 -11.20 4.99
N VAL A 553 7.81 -12.33 5.67
CA VAL A 553 8.75 -13.44 5.73
C VAL A 553 8.02 -14.74 5.43
N SER A 554 8.56 -15.58 4.55
CA SER A 554 8.15 -16.98 4.43
C SER A 554 8.81 -17.75 5.56
N MET A 555 8.00 -18.32 6.44
CA MET A 555 8.47 -18.93 7.68
C MET A 555 9.19 -20.26 7.42
N SER A 556 8.65 -21.08 6.53
CA SER A 556 9.27 -22.35 6.11
C SER A 556 10.60 -22.12 5.39
N ARG A 557 10.65 -21.13 4.48
CA ARG A 557 11.85 -20.83 3.66
C ARG A 557 12.83 -19.89 4.34
N ARG A 558 12.45 -19.26 5.46
CA ARG A 558 13.28 -18.33 6.27
C ARG A 558 13.82 -17.16 5.45
N ARG A 559 12.98 -16.62 4.56
CA ARG A 559 13.37 -15.57 3.62
C ARG A 559 12.33 -14.47 3.58
N VAL A 560 12.82 -13.24 3.46
CA VAL A 560 11.95 -12.09 3.20
C VAL A 560 11.22 -12.29 1.86
N VAL A 561 9.95 -11.95 1.84
CA VAL A 561 9.08 -11.93 0.66
C VAL A 561 8.79 -10.47 0.35
N GLU A 562 8.86 -10.09 -0.91
CA GLU A 562 8.47 -8.76 -1.38
C GLU A 562 7.28 -8.88 -2.34
N PRO A 563 6.05 -8.87 -1.81
CA PRO A 563 4.85 -8.96 -2.63
C PRO A 563 4.63 -7.70 -3.47
N THR A 564 4.22 -7.90 -4.72
CA THR A 564 3.83 -6.82 -5.63
C THR A 564 2.79 -7.29 -6.64
N VAL A 565 2.23 -6.35 -7.41
CA VAL A 565 1.23 -6.64 -8.44
C VAL A 565 1.75 -6.28 -9.83
N ALA A 566 1.29 -7.03 -10.82
CA ALA A 566 1.60 -6.82 -12.25
C ALA A 566 0.43 -6.15 -13.01
N HIS A 567 -0.43 -5.42 -12.30
CA HIS A 567 -1.60 -4.77 -12.89
C HIS A 567 -1.89 -3.38 -12.30
N ALA A 568 -2.60 -2.57 -13.08
CA ALA A 568 -2.93 -1.18 -12.73
C ALA A 568 -4.28 -1.01 -12.02
N GLY A 569 -4.90 -2.10 -11.55
CA GLY A 569 -6.14 -2.06 -10.75
C GLY A 569 -6.01 -1.10 -9.54
N ALA A 570 -7.11 -0.45 -9.15
CA ALA A 570 -7.09 0.52 -8.06
C ALA A 570 -6.88 -0.14 -6.68
N VAL A 571 -6.24 0.55 -5.75
CA VAL A 571 -5.88 -0.03 -4.44
C VAL A 571 -7.13 -0.41 -3.63
N HIS A 572 -8.16 0.43 -3.66
CA HIS A 572 -9.40 0.23 -2.91
C HIS A 572 -10.27 -0.93 -3.44
N THR A 573 -9.98 -1.43 -4.64
CA THR A 573 -10.69 -2.59 -5.21
C THR A 573 -10.04 -3.93 -4.84
N MET A 574 -8.91 -3.91 -4.13
CA MET A 574 -8.23 -5.11 -3.64
C MET A 574 -8.84 -5.58 -2.31
N PRO A 575 -8.86 -6.90 -2.03
CA PRO A 575 -9.02 -7.42 -0.67
C PRO A 575 -8.01 -6.75 0.28
N LEU A 576 -8.42 -6.52 1.54
CA LEU A 576 -7.59 -5.80 2.50
C LEU A 576 -6.24 -6.50 2.75
N LEU A 577 -6.24 -7.84 2.83
CA LEU A 577 -5.02 -8.62 3.01
C LEU A 577 -4.05 -8.46 1.82
N ALA A 578 -4.56 -8.47 0.59
CA ALA A 578 -3.75 -8.24 -0.60
C ALA A 578 -3.14 -6.82 -0.60
N ARG A 579 -3.95 -5.81 -0.26
CA ARG A 579 -3.47 -4.44 -0.10
C ARG A 579 -2.40 -4.33 0.98
N PHE A 580 -2.59 -5.00 2.12
CA PHE A 580 -1.65 -5.04 3.23
C PHE A 580 -0.30 -5.60 2.78
N LEU A 581 -0.29 -6.77 2.14
CA LEU A 581 0.93 -7.43 1.67
C LEU A 581 1.69 -6.63 0.60
N VAL A 582 0.96 -5.92 -0.28
CA VAL A 582 1.57 -5.08 -1.33
C VAL A 582 2.10 -3.74 -0.76
N GLU A 583 1.47 -3.17 0.27
CA GLU A 583 1.90 -1.91 0.87
C GLU A 583 3.01 -2.10 1.92
N LEU A 584 2.99 -3.18 2.71
CA LEU A 584 3.83 -3.37 3.90
C LEU A 584 5.35 -3.29 3.64
N PRO A 585 5.93 -3.98 2.65
CA PRO A 585 7.40 -3.98 2.46
C PRO A 585 8.00 -2.61 2.16
N ARG A 586 7.17 -1.68 1.69
CA ARG A 586 7.52 -0.30 1.30
C ARG A 586 6.79 0.74 2.15
N ALA A 587 6.23 0.32 3.28
CA ALA A 587 5.37 1.15 4.14
C ALA A 587 6.08 2.38 4.70
N LEU A 588 7.39 2.26 4.95
CA LEU A 588 8.26 3.29 5.52
C LEU A 588 9.20 3.93 4.48
N ASP A 589 9.09 3.55 3.22
CA ASP A 589 9.85 4.16 2.12
C ASP A 589 9.30 5.54 1.75
N ALA A 590 10.16 6.38 1.20
CA ALA A 590 9.77 7.57 0.48
C ALA A 590 8.78 7.21 -0.63
N ARG A 591 7.55 7.73 -0.52
CA ARG A 591 6.49 7.35 -1.44
C ARG A 591 6.71 7.98 -2.81
N LEU A 592 6.95 7.14 -3.80
CA LEU A 592 6.98 7.54 -5.21
C LEU A 592 5.54 7.71 -5.72
N LYS A 593 5.20 8.94 -6.14
CA LYS A 593 3.91 9.30 -6.73
C LYS A 593 4.07 10.56 -7.61
N PRO A 594 3.12 10.83 -8.52
CA PRO A 594 3.06 12.13 -9.20
C PRO A 594 2.98 13.30 -8.20
N PHE A 595 3.40 14.48 -8.66
CA PHE A 595 3.52 15.66 -7.80
C PHE A 595 2.21 15.97 -7.06
N ASP A 596 2.33 16.21 -5.76
CA ASP A 596 1.21 16.49 -4.88
C ASP A 596 1.30 17.91 -4.34
N TRP A 597 0.32 18.74 -4.69
CA TRP A 597 0.20 20.10 -4.18
C TRP A 597 -0.22 20.16 -2.70
N GLY A 598 -0.56 19.03 -2.08
CA GLY A 598 -0.93 18.97 -0.66
C GLY A 598 -2.11 19.90 -0.37
N ALA A 599 -2.02 20.68 0.70
CA ALA A 599 -3.08 21.62 1.08
C ALA A 599 -3.34 22.68 0.00
N ALA A 600 -2.34 23.07 -0.79
CA ALA A 600 -2.51 24.01 -1.91
C ALA A 600 -3.40 23.46 -3.03
N SER A 601 -3.82 22.19 -2.96
CA SER A 601 -4.84 21.63 -3.86
C SER A 601 -6.22 22.26 -3.72
N CYS A 602 -6.50 23.01 -2.66
CA CYS A 602 -7.75 23.75 -2.50
C CYS A 602 -7.80 25.04 -3.35
N LEU A 603 -6.65 25.56 -3.79
CA LEU A 603 -6.56 26.88 -4.42
C LEU A 603 -7.33 26.97 -5.76
N PRO A 604 -7.91 28.14 -6.08
CA PRO A 604 -8.61 28.38 -7.34
C PRO A 604 -7.71 28.29 -8.58
N PHE A 605 -6.44 28.66 -8.43
CA PHE A 605 -5.42 28.57 -9.48
C PHE A 605 -4.14 27.98 -8.89
N ARG A 606 -3.44 27.17 -9.68
CA ARG A 606 -2.09 26.70 -9.38
C ARG A 606 -1.26 26.73 -10.66
N PRO A 607 -0.02 27.24 -10.62
CA PRO A 607 0.85 27.26 -11.79
C PRO A 607 1.27 25.85 -12.20
N ALA A 608 1.72 25.69 -13.43
CA ALA A 608 2.50 24.55 -13.86
C ALA A 608 3.86 24.54 -13.13
N LEU A 609 4.37 23.35 -12.81
CA LEU A 609 5.70 23.16 -12.24
C LEU A 609 6.56 22.36 -13.21
N ARG A 610 7.67 22.94 -13.65
CA ARG A 610 8.64 22.28 -14.52
C ARG A 610 10.00 22.20 -13.83
N TYR A 611 10.67 21.06 -13.94
CA TYR A 611 12.06 20.87 -13.52
C TYR A 611 12.87 20.43 -14.74
N GLY A 612 13.79 21.26 -15.22
CA GLY A 612 14.46 21.01 -16.50
C GLY A 612 13.46 20.85 -17.65
N ARG A 613 13.38 19.66 -18.25
CA ARG A 613 12.40 19.32 -19.29
C ARG A 613 11.21 18.53 -18.78
N VAL A 614 11.12 18.29 -17.48
CA VAL A 614 10.06 17.51 -16.85
C VAL A 614 8.95 18.42 -16.34
N LEU A 615 7.76 18.32 -16.94
CA LEU A 615 6.55 18.92 -16.37
C LEU A 615 6.02 18.00 -15.26
N LEU A 616 6.21 18.42 -14.00
CA LEU A 616 5.80 17.69 -12.80
C LEU A 616 4.29 17.82 -12.54
N SER A 617 3.73 19.00 -12.84
CA SER A 617 2.30 19.30 -12.69
C SER A 617 1.92 20.37 -13.70
N ALA A 618 0.82 20.19 -14.43
CA ALA A 618 0.28 21.21 -15.33
C ALA A 618 -0.52 22.28 -14.57
N ALA A 619 -0.67 23.46 -15.17
CA ALA A 619 -1.46 24.54 -14.60
C ALA A 619 -2.92 24.10 -14.42
N ARG A 620 -3.55 24.53 -13.33
CA ARG A 620 -4.91 24.12 -12.95
C ARG A 620 -5.75 25.30 -12.50
N TRP A 621 -7.00 25.30 -12.93
CA TRP A 621 -8.06 26.20 -12.49
C TRP A 621 -9.21 25.42 -11.83
N ARG A 622 -9.82 26.01 -10.81
CA ARG A 622 -11.08 25.56 -10.21
C ARG A 622 -12.16 26.58 -10.53
N ILE A 623 -13.17 26.13 -11.26
CA ILE A 623 -14.30 26.95 -11.70
C ILE A 623 -15.52 26.55 -10.89
N ASP A 624 -16.27 27.55 -10.44
CA ASP A 624 -17.60 27.38 -9.87
C ASP A 624 -18.63 27.47 -10.99
N PRO A 625 -19.30 26.36 -11.37
CA PRO A 625 -20.30 26.37 -12.44
C PRO A 625 -21.50 27.27 -12.14
N ALA A 626 -21.78 27.61 -10.87
CA ALA A 626 -22.88 28.50 -10.51
C ALA A 626 -22.67 29.94 -11.03
N ARG A 627 -21.43 30.31 -11.39
CA ARG A 627 -21.11 31.61 -12.00
C ARG A 627 -21.46 31.71 -13.50
N LEU A 628 -21.82 30.60 -14.13
CA LEU A 628 -22.22 30.55 -15.54
C LEU A 628 -23.76 30.45 -15.66
N PRO A 629 -24.37 30.98 -16.75
CA PRO A 629 -25.81 30.89 -16.98
C PRO A 629 -26.34 29.46 -16.85
N ALA A 630 -27.58 29.30 -16.38
CA ALA A 630 -28.24 28.01 -16.12
C ALA A 630 -28.36 27.13 -17.37
N ALA A 631 -28.70 25.84 -17.18
CA ALA A 631 -28.67 24.82 -18.24
C ALA A 631 -29.70 25.08 -19.37
N ASP A 632 -30.75 25.85 -19.08
CA ASP A 632 -31.81 26.30 -19.99
C ASP A 632 -31.46 27.60 -20.73
N ALA A 633 -30.36 28.28 -20.37
CA ALA A 633 -29.93 29.50 -21.04
C ALA A 633 -29.63 29.24 -22.54
N SER A 634 -29.88 30.25 -23.37
CA SER A 634 -29.54 30.19 -24.79
C SER A 634 -28.04 30.01 -25.02
N ASP A 635 -27.66 29.34 -26.11
CA ASP A 635 -26.26 29.08 -26.47
C ASP A 635 -25.45 30.38 -26.59
N GLY A 636 -26.04 31.44 -27.15
CA GLY A 636 -25.39 32.75 -27.25
C GLY A 636 -25.10 33.38 -25.89
N ARG A 637 -26.08 33.39 -24.97
CA ARG A 637 -25.89 33.93 -23.60
C ARG A 637 -24.82 33.15 -22.85
N TRP A 638 -24.81 31.83 -23.01
CA TRP A 638 -23.79 30.99 -22.40
C TRP A 638 -22.39 31.25 -22.99
N SER A 639 -22.27 31.38 -24.32
CA SER A 639 -20.98 31.67 -24.97
C SER A 639 -20.37 32.97 -24.50
N VAL A 640 -21.15 34.07 -24.45
CA VAL A 640 -20.65 35.37 -23.97
C VAL A 640 -20.13 35.30 -22.53
N ALA A 641 -20.86 34.62 -21.64
CA ALA A 641 -20.42 34.43 -20.25
C ALA A 641 -19.18 33.55 -20.15
N TRP A 642 -19.08 32.52 -20.99
CA TRP A 642 -17.90 31.65 -21.07
C TRP A 642 -16.67 32.40 -21.59
N ASP A 643 -16.81 33.21 -22.64
CA ASP A 643 -15.70 33.95 -23.24
C ASP A 643 -15.13 34.97 -22.25
N GLY A 644 -16.00 35.71 -21.53
CA GLY A 644 -15.56 36.60 -20.45
C GLY A 644 -14.88 35.85 -19.29
N LEU A 645 -15.34 34.64 -18.96
CA LEU A 645 -14.67 33.81 -17.95
C LEU A 645 -13.30 33.30 -18.43
N ARG A 646 -13.22 32.85 -19.69
CA ARG A 646 -12.00 32.35 -20.33
C ARG A 646 -10.94 33.44 -20.39
N GLU A 647 -11.31 34.66 -20.78
CA GLU A 647 -10.42 35.82 -20.82
C GLU A 647 -9.92 36.17 -19.42
N ARG A 648 -10.83 36.27 -18.43
CA ARG A 648 -10.47 36.59 -17.05
C ARG A 648 -9.53 35.57 -16.41
N LEU A 649 -9.74 34.28 -16.66
CA LEU A 649 -8.91 33.20 -16.13
C LEU A 649 -7.71 32.86 -17.04
N ARG A 650 -7.63 33.49 -18.22
CA ARG A 650 -6.61 33.25 -19.26
C ARG A 650 -6.43 31.77 -19.57
N LEU A 651 -7.55 31.05 -19.71
CA LEU A 651 -7.50 29.61 -19.98
C LEU A 651 -6.86 29.37 -21.36
N PRO A 652 -5.91 28.41 -21.45
CA PRO A 652 -5.28 28.06 -22.71
C PRO A 652 -6.30 27.45 -23.68
N ARG A 653 -5.96 27.42 -24.98
CA ARG A 653 -6.78 26.78 -26.02
C ARG A 653 -7.10 25.32 -25.68
N TRP A 654 -6.08 24.56 -25.26
CA TRP A 654 -6.22 23.14 -24.94
C TRP A 654 -6.33 22.93 -23.44
N VAL A 655 -7.43 22.28 -23.04
CA VAL A 655 -7.69 21.95 -21.64
C VAL A 655 -8.13 20.51 -21.47
N GLN A 656 -7.96 20.00 -20.26
CA GLN A 656 -8.45 18.71 -19.83
C GLN A 656 -9.46 18.88 -18.68
N VAL A 657 -10.62 18.24 -18.80
CA VAL A 657 -11.68 18.22 -17.79
C VAL A 657 -12.09 16.80 -17.43
N GLY A 658 -12.68 16.63 -16.24
CA GLY A 658 -13.08 15.33 -15.69
C GLY A 658 -12.22 14.88 -14.51
N ARG A 659 -12.49 13.67 -14.01
CA ARG A 659 -11.84 13.11 -12.80
C ARG A 659 -11.16 11.78 -13.12
N SER A 660 -10.09 11.49 -12.40
CA SER A 660 -9.40 10.19 -12.42
C SER A 660 -9.10 9.68 -13.84
N ASP A 661 -9.71 8.59 -14.26
CA ASP A 661 -9.58 7.94 -15.55
C ASP A 661 -10.71 8.33 -16.52
N GLN A 662 -11.55 9.31 -16.22
CA GLN A 662 -12.60 9.81 -17.11
C GLN A 662 -12.33 11.27 -17.47
N ARG A 663 -11.27 11.49 -18.26
CA ARG A 663 -10.84 12.82 -18.70
C ARG A 663 -11.12 13.03 -20.17
N LEU A 664 -11.54 14.25 -20.52
CA LEU A 664 -11.73 14.74 -21.87
C LEU A 664 -10.73 15.85 -22.15
N ARG A 665 -10.01 15.75 -23.27
CA ARG A 665 -9.11 16.79 -23.77
C ARG A 665 -9.85 17.57 -24.86
N LEU A 666 -10.00 18.87 -24.62
CA LEU A 666 -10.90 19.76 -25.34
C LEU A 666 -10.12 20.93 -25.93
N ASP A 667 -10.36 21.23 -27.20
CA ASP A 667 -9.97 22.45 -27.89
C ASP A 667 -11.08 23.48 -27.68
N LEU A 668 -10.84 24.49 -26.84
CA LEU A 668 -11.84 25.50 -26.52
C LEU A 668 -12.21 26.38 -27.71
N ASP A 669 -11.45 26.34 -28.81
CA ASP A 669 -11.79 27.05 -30.04
C ASP A 669 -12.79 26.25 -30.91
N GLN A 670 -13.00 24.95 -30.64
CA GLN A 670 -13.97 24.11 -31.35
C GLN A 670 -15.35 24.11 -30.69
N ALA A 671 -16.40 24.25 -31.51
CA ALA A 671 -17.78 24.31 -31.03
C ALA A 671 -18.24 23.01 -30.31
N MET A 672 -17.89 21.84 -30.88
CA MET A 672 -18.20 20.53 -30.28
C MET A 672 -17.62 20.42 -28.87
N ASP A 673 -16.37 20.81 -28.69
CA ASP A 673 -15.65 20.70 -27.43
C ASP A 673 -16.19 21.67 -26.38
N ARG A 674 -16.60 22.89 -26.79
CA ARG A 674 -17.33 23.81 -25.91
C ARG A 674 -18.68 23.24 -25.46
N SER A 675 -19.42 22.56 -26.34
CA SER A 675 -20.67 21.88 -25.96
C SER A 675 -20.42 20.71 -24.99
N LEU A 676 -19.34 19.94 -25.18
CA LEU A 676 -18.94 18.89 -24.23
C LEU A 676 -18.56 19.47 -22.87
N LEU A 677 -17.83 20.59 -22.85
CA LEU A 677 -17.49 21.31 -21.63
C LEU A 677 -18.74 21.83 -20.92
N ARG A 678 -19.65 22.48 -21.65
CA ARG A 678 -20.94 22.95 -21.11
C ARG A 678 -21.72 21.81 -20.49
N ALA A 679 -21.86 20.68 -21.19
CA ALA A 679 -22.55 19.50 -20.67
C ALA A 679 -21.88 18.95 -19.41
N HIS A 680 -20.55 18.99 -19.32
CA HIS A 680 -19.81 18.59 -18.12
C HIS A 680 -20.07 19.55 -16.94
N LEU A 681 -20.07 20.86 -17.18
CA LEU A 681 -20.37 21.88 -16.16
C LEU A 681 -21.83 21.80 -15.68
N ASP A 682 -22.78 21.64 -16.61
CA ASP A 682 -24.20 21.52 -16.32
C ASP A 682 -24.52 20.29 -15.46
N ALA A 683 -23.84 19.16 -15.71
CA ALA A 683 -24.00 17.94 -14.93
C ALA A 683 -23.42 18.02 -13.51
N ASN A 684 -22.65 19.07 -13.18
CA ASN A 684 -21.91 19.19 -11.92
C ASN A 684 -22.11 20.58 -11.27
N ARG A 685 -23.31 21.15 -11.36
CA ARG A 685 -23.62 22.51 -10.86
C ARG A 685 -23.26 22.75 -9.40
N ASP A 686 -23.45 21.75 -8.55
CA ASP A 686 -23.26 21.85 -7.11
C ASP A 686 -21.80 21.60 -6.66
N ALA A 687 -20.88 21.39 -7.61
CA ALA A 687 -19.48 21.06 -7.31
C ALA A 687 -18.51 21.93 -8.10
N GLY A 688 -17.44 22.38 -7.44
CA GLY A 688 -16.33 23.04 -8.12
C GLY A 688 -15.67 22.10 -9.15
N ILE A 689 -15.58 22.54 -10.40
CA ILE A 689 -14.99 21.79 -11.51
C ILE A 689 -13.53 22.16 -11.68
N THR A 690 -12.70 21.15 -11.94
CA THR A 690 -11.28 21.33 -12.22
C THR A 690 -11.02 21.31 -13.71
N ILE A 691 -10.33 22.34 -14.18
CA ILE A 691 -9.78 22.43 -15.54
C ILE A 691 -8.26 22.42 -15.44
N VAL A 692 -7.61 21.60 -16.25
CA VAL A 692 -6.14 21.47 -16.30
C VAL A 692 -5.66 21.84 -17.69
N GLU A 693 -4.52 22.51 -17.80
CA GLU A 693 -3.85 22.74 -19.08
C GLU A 693 -3.47 21.41 -19.74
N ALA A 694 -3.70 21.30 -21.05
CA ALA A 694 -3.43 20.09 -21.82
C ALA A 694 -2.59 20.40 -23.07
N ALA A 695 -1.88 19.39 -23.57
CA ALA A 695 -1.17 19.48 -24.84
C ALA A 695 -2.14 19.42 -26.03
N GLY A 696 -1.83 20.16 -27.10
CA GLY A 696 -2.51 20.04 -28.38
C GLY A 696 -2.02 18.87 -29.23
N SER A 697 -2.60 18.69 -30.42
CA SER A 697 -2.08 17.69 -31.38
C SER A 697 -0.72 18.13 -31.94
N GLU A 698 -0.48 19.43 -32.02
CA GLU A 698 0.80 20.06 -32.40
C GLU A 698 1.96 19.66 -31.47
N ASP A 699 1.69 19.49 -30.17
CA ASP A 699 2.69 19.04 -29.19
C ASP A 699 3.08 17.57 -29.40
N PHE A 700 2.29 16.82 -30.17
CA PHE A 700 2.53 15.42 -30.51
C PHE A 700 2.99 15.26 -31.97
N GLY A 701 3.49 16.33 -32.60
CA GLY A 701 3.90 16.32 -34.01
C GLY A 701 4.98 15.27 -34.34
N TRP A 702 5.81 14.88 -33.39
CA TRP A 702 6.79 13.78 -33.56
C TRP A 702 6.16 12.40 -33.80
N LEU A 703 4.89 12.22 -33.40
CA LEU A 703 4.11 10.98 -33.57
C LEU A 703 2.83 11.26 -34.41
N SER A 704 2.95 12.12 -35.42
CA SER A 704 1.86 12.47 -36.34
C SER A 704 0.62 13.05 -35.64
N GLY A 705 0.81 13.75 -34.52
CA GLY A 705 -0.28 14.35 -33.74
C GLY A 705 -1.08 13.36 -32.89
N ARG A 706 -0.69 12.08 -32.83
CA ARG A 706 -1.38 11.07 -32.01
C ARG A 706 -1.05 11.26 -30.53
N ALA A 707 -2.10 11.39 -29.71
CA ALA A 707 -1.96 11.36 -28.26
C ALA A 707 -1.33 10.04 -27.82
N HIS A 708 -0.33 10.12 -26.94
CA HIS A 708 0.42 8.95 -26.48
C HIS A 708 0.90 9.11 -25.05
N GLU A 709 1.18 7.99 -24.39
CA GLU A 709 1.83 7.91 -23.10
C GLU A 709 2.91 6.82 -23.16
N ILE A 710 4.16 7.18 -22.86
CA ILE A 710 5.22 6.21 -22.64
C ILE A 710 5.11 5.66 -21.21
N VAL A 711 5.39 4.38 -21.05
CA VAL A 711 5.46 3.68 -19.78
C VAL A 711 6.87 3.14 -19.63
N VAL A 712 7.65 3.78 -18.76
CA VAL A 712 9.07 3.48 -18.57
C VAL A 712 9.26 2.88 -17.19
N PRO A 713 9.63 1.59 -17.09
CA PRO A 713 10.00 1.00 -15.81
C PRO A 713 11.39 1.51 -15.37
N VAL A 714 11.48 1.88 -14.11
CA VAL A 714 12.64 2.48 -13.46
C VAL A 714 12.97 1.67 -12.22
N ALA A 715 14.25 1.34 -12.05
CA ALA A 715 14.78 0.58 -10.93
C ALA A 715 15.76 1.43 -10.11
N SER A 716 15.72 1.30 -8.80
CA SER A 716 16.70 1.87 -7.88
C SER A 716 18.07 1.24 -8.11
N THR A 717 19.12 2.05 -7.99
CA THR A 717 20.52 1.61 -7.96
C THR A 717 21.07 1.58 -6.53
N ALA A 718 20.24 1.84 -5.52
CA ALA A 718 20.63 1.70 -4.13
C ALA A 718 20.92 0.22 -3.82
N ALA A 719 21.92 -0.02 -2.96
CA ALA A 719 22.19 -1.36 -2.46
C ALA A 719 20.98 -1.88 -1.68
N ALA A 720 20.69 -3.17 -1.82
CA ALA A 720 19.68 -3.82 -1.00
C ALA A 720 20.11 -3.76 0.48
N ALA A 721 19.15 -3.55 1.38
CA ALA A 721 19.42 -3.59 2.80
C ALA A 721 19.63 -5.04 3.26
N ALA A 722 20.39 -5.22 4.35
CA ALA A 722 20.46 -6.51 5.02
C ALA A 722 19.06 -6.93 5.52
N ALA A 723 18.80 -8.24 5.57
CA ALA A 723 17.59 -8.76 6.18
C ALA A 723 17.57 -8.43 7.68
N PRO A 724 16.38 -8.21 8.28
CA PRO A 724 16.27 -8.01 9.73
C PRO A 724 16.94 -9.15 10.50
N ALA A 725 17.55 -8.83 11.64
CA ALA A 725 18.30 -9.79 12.44
C ALA A 725 17.46 -11.02 12.84
N SER A 726 16.15 -10.82 13.10
CA SER A 726 15.19 -11.89 13.39
C SER A 726 15.03 -12.90 12.24
N VAL A 727 15.33 -12.50 11.01
CA VAL A 727 15.29 -13.36 9.82
C VAL A 727 16.68 -13.94 9.49
N ALA A 728 17.73 -13.15 9.66
CA ALA A 728 19.10 -13.55 9.33
C ALA A 728 19.69 -14.59 10.30
N ALA A 729 19.26 -14.60 11.56
CA ALA A 729 19.76 -15.50 12.59
C ALA A 729 19.27 -16.96 12.40
N ARG A 730 19.94 -17.72 11.53
CA ARG A 730 19.56 -19.11 11.18
C ARG A 730 19.57 -20.09 12.35
N ALA A 731 20.47 -19.89 13.31
CA ALA A 731 20.63 -20.75 14.49
C ALA A 731 19.44 -20.66 15.47
N SER A 732 18.59 -19.66 15.34
CA SER A 732 17.50 -19.35 16.27
C SER A 732 16.13 -19.40 15.61
N TRP A 733 15.95 -20.36 14.70
CA TRP A 733 14.71 -20.53 13.94
C TRP A 733 13.86 -21.69 14.48
N PRO A 734 12.53 -21.54 14.62
CA PRO A 734 11.72 -20.36 14.30
C PRO A 734 12.04 -19.18 15.23
N PRO A 735 11.92 -17.92 14.75
CA PRO A 735 12.09 -16.75 15.60
C PRO A 735 10.97 -16.74 16.64
N TYR A 736 11.16 -15.93 17.68
CA TYR A 736 10.27 -15.93 18.83
C TYR A 736 8.82 -15.63 18.44
N ALA A 737 7.93 -16.55 18.81
CA ALA A 737 6.53 -16.25 18.96
C ALA A 737 6.35 -15.34 20.20
N PRO A 738 5.49 -14.32 20.14
CA PRO A 738 5.08 -13.57 21.32
C PRO A 738 4.57 -14.54 22.40
N ALA A 739 4.90 -14.30 23.67
CA ALA A 739 4.27 -15.06 24.75
C ALA A 739 2.78 -14.73 24.83
N ASP A 740 1.99 -15.69 25.28
CA ASP A 740 0.57 -15.48 25.50
C ASP A 740 0.33 -14.34 26.50
N PRO A 741 -0.70 -13.50 26.25
CA PRO A 741 -1.12 -12.50 27.21
C PRO A 741 -1.59 -13.16 28.50
N VAL A 742 -1.13 -12.67 29.64
CA VAL A 742 -1.65 -13.05 30.95
C VAL A 742 -2.88 -12.19 31.26
N LEU A 743 -4.05 -12.83 31.31
CA LEU A 743 -5.30 -12.15 31.61
C LEU A 743 -5.45 -11.91 33.13
N PRO A 744 -6.16 -10.85 33.55
CA PRO A 744 -6.51 -10.63 34.95
C PRO A 744 -7.14 -11.87 35.59
N GLY A 745 -6.52 -12.41 36.64
CA GLY A 745 -7.01 -13.55 37.41
C GLY A 745 -6.65 -14.94 36.86
N GLU A 746 -5.98 -15.03 35.71
CA GLU A 746 -5.54 -16.30 35.12
C GLU A 746 -4.33 -16.90 35.84
N SER A 747 -3.43 -16.04 36.31
CA SER A 747 -2.19 -16.44 36.99
C SER A 747 -1.93 -15.57 38.22
N GLY A 748 -0.84 -15.86 38.92
CA GLY A 748 -0.35 -15.06 40.03
C GLY A 748 0.17 -13.66 39.65
N LEU A 749 0.20 -13.27 38.38
CA LEU A 749 0.67 -11.94 37.99
C LEU A 749 -0.49 -10.93 37.89
N LEU A 750 -0.50 -9.95 38.79
CA LEU A 750 -1.42 -8.81 38.73
C LEU A 750 -0.77 -7.65 38.00
N SER A 751 -1.41 -7.15 36.95
CA SER A 751 -1.03 -5.93 36.23
C SER A 751 -2.16 -4.91 36.30
N GLY A 752 -1.84 -3.68 36.69
CA GLY A 752 -2.82 -2.59 36.76
C GLY A 752 -2.25 -1.23 36.40
N SER A 753 -3.09 -0.41 35.77
CA SER A 753 -2.79 0.97 35.39
C SER A 753 -3.53 1.94 36.30
N LEU A 754 -2.79 2.71 37.09
CA LEU A 754 -3.32 3.78 37.94
C LEU A 754 -3.12 5.13 37.25
N ALA A 755 -4.20 5.86 36.97
CA ALA A 755 -4.11 7.21 36.43
C ALA A 755 -3.46 8.16 37.44
N VAL A 756 -2.36 8.80 37.06
CA VAL A 756 -1.58 9.69 37.94
C VAL A 756 -1.04 10.86 37.11
N ASP A 757 -1.14 12.07 37.63
CA ASP A 757 -0.59 13.25 36.98
C ASP A 757 0.95 13.23 37.02
N PRO A 758 1.66 13.66 35.95
CA PRO A 758 3.13 13.70 35.95
C PRO A 758 3.74 14.50 37.10
N SER A 759 3.04 15.53 37.60
CA SER A 759 3.51 16.35 38.73
C SER A 759 3.40 15.64 40.09
N THR A 760 2.52 14.65 40.24
CA THR A 760 2.28 13.94 41.51
C THR A 760 2.87 12.53 41.53
N VAL A 761 3.26 11.97 40.38
CA VAL A 761 3.74 10.59 40.26
C VAL A 761 4.92 10.28 41.17
N GLU A 762 5.82 11.24 41.36
CA GLU A 762 6.98 11.05 42.24
C GLU A 762 6.57 10.95 43.71
N LEU A 763 5.59 11.74 44.14
CA LEU A 763 5.04 11.65 45.49
C LEU A 763 4.33 10.31 45.70
N VAL A 764 3.56 9.85 44.71
CA VAL A 764 2.93 8.52 44.73
C VAL A 764 3.98 7.42 44.85
N LEU A 765 5.10 7.52 44.14
CA LEU A 765 6.18 6.53 44.21
C LEU A 765 6.96 6.57 45.53
N ARG A 766 7.30 7.77 46.05
CA ARG A 766 8.09 7.91 47.29
C ARG A 766 7.29 7.61 48.56
N ARG A 767 6.00 7.98 48.60
CA ARG A 767 5.16 7.89 49.81
C ARG A 767 4.01 6.91 49.67
N GLY A 768 3.38 6.86 48.50
CA GLY A 768 2.23 6.01 48.25
C GLY A 768 2.59 4.52 48.08
N LEU A 769 3.63 4.21 47.32
CA LEU A 769 3.99 2.83 47.00
C LEU A 769 4.46 2.01 48.22
N PRO A 770 5.29 2.54 49.14
CA PRO A 770 5.60 1.83 50.38
C PRO A 770 4.37 1.48 51.22
N ALA A 771 3.35 2.35 51.23
CA ALA A 771 2.09 2.10 51.94
C ALA A 771 1.27 0.96 51.32
N LEU A 772 1.41 0.67 50.02
CA LEU A 772 0.79 -0.50 49.41
C LEU A 772 1.36 -1.78 50.03
N PHE A 773 2.68 -1.89 50.14
CA PHE A 773 3.34 -3.12 50.56
C PHE A 773 3.39 -3.33 52.07
N ALA A 774 2.97 -2.35 52.87
CA ALA A 774 2.95 -2.45 54.33
C ALA A 774 2.05 -3.59 54.86
N ASP A 775 1.03 -3.98 54.11
CA ASP A 775 0.09 -5.05 54.47
C ASP A 775 0.56 -6.46 54.05
N TRP A 776 1.77 -6.58 53.49
CA TRP A 776 2.39 -7.86 53.14
C TRP A 776 3.47 -8.24 54.17
N PRO A 777 3.52 -9.51 54.64
CA PRO A 777 4.61 -10.00 55.50
C PRO A 777 5.98 -9.83 54.84
N GLU A 778 6.05 -10.17 53.55
CA GLU A 778 7.17 -9.86 52.67
C GLU A 778 6.62 -9.27 51.36
N PRO A 779 7.16 -8.14 50.87
CA PRO A 779 6.69 -7.54 49.64
C PRO A 779 6.82 -8.52 48.47
N PRO A 780 5.78 -8.67 47.62
CA PRO A 780 5.87 -9.51 46.43
C PRO A 780 6.94 -9.00 45.46
N MET A 781 7.38 -9.82 44.49
CA MET A 781 8.14 -9.28 43.36
C MET A 781 7.26 -8.31 42.59
N TRP A 782 7.70 -7.07 42.43
CA TRP A 782 6.94 -6.02 41.76
C TRP A 782 7.85 -5.14 40.90
N TRP A 783 7.26 -4.53 39.88
CA TRP A 783 7.90 -3.46 39.10
C TRP A 783 6.86 -2.48 38.57
N PHE A 784 7.29 -1.26 38.26
CA PHE A 784 6.44 -0.26 37.62
C PHE A 784 7.06 0.31 36.36
N ILE A 785 6.19 0.93 35.55
CA ILE A 785 6.56 1.73 34.38
C ILE A 785 5.71 3.01 34.40
N ARG A 786 6.34 4.16 34.15
CA ARG A 786 5.65 5.44 33.98
C ARG A 786 5.25 5.62 32.52
N MET A 787 3.96 5.85 32.27
CA MET A 787 3.39 5.96 30.92
C MET A 787 2.79 7.35 30.73
N ARG A 788 2.81 7.85 29.49
CA ARG A 788 2.23 9.17 29.11
C ARG A 788 1.18 9.10 28.01
N ARG A 789 1.04 7.94 27.35
CA ARG A 789 0.06 7.70 26.29
C ARG A 789 -0.70 6.40 26.57
N PRO A 790 -2.02 6.34 26.28
CA PRO A 790 -2.87 7.44 25.77
C PRO A 790 -3.17 8.54 26.82
N TYR A 791 -2.91 8.28 28.10
CA TYR A 791 -2.94 9.25 29.20
C TYR A 791 -1.80 8.95 30.18
N SER A 792 -1.49 9.89 31.08
CA SER A 792 -0.47 9.69 32.12
C SER A 792 -0.94 8.69 33.17
N HIS A 793 -0.17 7.61 33.35
CA HIS A 793 -0.49 6.57 34.34
C HIS A 793 0.77 5.85 34.82
N LEU A 794 0.66 5.28 36.02
CA LEU A 794 1.62 4.34 36.57
C LEU A 794 1.11 2.92 36.31
N ARG A 795 1.85 2.13 35.53
CA ARG A 795 1.57 0.70 35.39
C ARG A 795 2.35 -0.06 36.44
N LEU A 796 1.65 -0.73 37.35
CA LEU A 796 2.22 -1.54 38.41
C LEU A 796 1.96 -3.02 38.11
N ARG A 797 2.99 -3.85 38.30
CA ARG A 797 2.93 -5.30 38.16
C ARG A 797 3.46 -5.95 39.42
N LEU A 798 2.82 -7.02 39.89
CA LEU A 798 3.25 -7.77 41.06
C LEU A 798 2.92 -9.26 40.92
N HIS A 799 3.81 -10.14 41.36
CA HIS A 799 3.56 -11.57 41.51
C HIS A 799 2.94 -11.86 42.86
N THR A 800 1.92 -12.70 42.89
CA THR A 800 1.18 -13.08 44.10
C THR A 800 0.70 -14.51 43.97
N ASP A 801 0.63 -15.22 45.10
CA ASP A 801 0.02 -16.55 45.15
C ASP A 801 -1.51 -16.47 45.26
N ASP A 802 -2.04 -15.29 45.65
CA ASP A 802 -3.47 -15.00 45.74
C ASP A 802 -3.81 -13.72 44.98
N TYR A 803 -4.34 -13.88 43.77
CA TYR A 803 -4.74 -12.77 42.90
C TYR A 803 -5.86 -11.94 43.52
N GLY A 804 -6.85 -12.58 44.13
CA GLY A 804 -8.03 -11.92 44.69
C GLY A 804 -7.66 -10.96 45.82
N GLN A 805 -6.83 -11.43 46.76
CA GLN A 805 -6.36 -10.60 47.87
C GLN A 805 -5.44 -9.48 47.40
N ALA A 806 -4.54 -9.75 46.45
CA ALA A 806 -3.69 -8.70 45.90
C ALA A 806 -4.51 -7.61 45.19
N ALA A 807 -5.54 -7.98 44.42
CA ALA A 807 -6.43 -7.02 43.77
C ALA A 807 -7.19 -6.15 44.77
N ILE A 808 -7.66 -6.75 45.88
CA ILE A 808 -8.30 -6.01 46.98
C ILE A 808 -7.32 -5.00 47.59
N ARG A 809 -6.08 -5.40 47.87
CA ARG A 809 -5.05 -4.52 48.45
C ARG A 809 -4.70 -3.36 47.52
N VAL A 810 -4.47 -3.62 46.22
CA VAL A 810 -4.21 -2.57 45.22
C VAL A 810 -5.41 -1.63 45.09
N GLY A 811 -6.64 -2.15 45.14
CA GLY A 811 -7.86 -1.34 45.14
C GLY A 811 -7.95 -0.40 46.34
N ARG A 812 -7.68 -0.90 47.55
CA ARG A 812 -7.66 -0.09 48.79
C ARG A 812 -6.59 1.00 48.74
N TRP A 813 -5.40 0.66 48.26
CA TRP A 813 -4.32 1.62 48.03
C TRP A 813 -4.71 2.73 47.06
N ALA A 814 -5.32 2.38 45.91
CA ALA A 814 -5.80 3.36 44.94
C ALA A 814 -6.89 4.28 45.53
N VAL A 815 -7.81 3.74 46.34
CA VAL A 815 -8.82 4.53 47.06
C VAL A 815 -8.17 5.53 48.03
N ALA A 816 -7.14 5.12 48.76
CA ALA A 816 -6.41 5.99 49.67
C ALA A 816 -5.74 7.16 48.93
N LEU A 817 -5.06 6.87 47.80
CA LEU A 817 -4.43 7.91 46.96
C LEU A 817 -5.46 8.85 46.33
N ARG A 818 -6.60 8.32 45.87
CA ARG A 818 -7.69 9.11 45.30
C ARG A 818 -8.30 10.06 46.33
N ARG A 819 -8.48 9.62 47.58
CA ARG A 819 -8.95 10.50 48.69
C ARG A 819 -7.99 11.65 48.97
N GLN A 820 -6.69 11.46 48.70
CA GLN A 820 -5.66 12.49 48.83
C GLN A 820 -5.52 13.37 47.57
N GLY A 821 -6.29 13.11 46.51
CA GLY A 821 -6.18 13.82 45.23
C GLY A 821 -4.94 13.45 44.40
N LEU A 822 -4.26 12.35 44.74
CA LEU A 822 -2.99 11.95 44.10
C LEU A 822 -3.17 11.00 42.90
N ALA A 823 -4.32 10.34 42.79
CA ALA A 823 -4.59 9.36 41.73
C ALA A 823 -6.05 9.40 41.25
N GLY A 824 -6.27 8.94 40.02
CA GLY A 824 -7.57 8.78 39.37
C GLY A 824 -8.03 7.33 39.32
N ASP A 825 -8.50 6.89 38.15
CA ASP A 825 -8.99 5.54 37.93
C ASP A 825 -7.88 4.48 38.01
N LEU A 826 -8.19 3.35 38.64
CA LEU A 826 -7.41 2.11 38.58
C LEU A 826 -8.07 1.17 37.56
N ARG A 827 -7.26 0.62 36.66
CA ARG A 827 -7.64 -0.47 35.75
C ARG A 827 -6.78 -1.68 36.05
N LEU A 828 -7.38 -2.87 35.99
CA LEU A 828 -6.62 -4.13 35.95
C LEU A 828 -6.55 -4.54 34.48
N ASP A 829 -5.33 -4.76 33.99
CA ASP A 829 -5.05 -4.88 32.56
C ASP A 829 -4.33 -6.18 32.26
N THR A 830 -4.50 -6.68 31.04
CA THR A 830 -3.74 -7.81 30.51
C THR A 830 -2.24 -7.50 30.48
N TYR A 831 -1.43 -8.38 31.07
CA TYR A 831 0.01 -8.31 30.90
C TYR A 831 0.43 -9.02 29.62
N ARG A 832 1.29 -8.39 28.83
CA ARG A 832 1.88 -8.97 27.62
C ARG A 832 3.39 -8.95 27.80
N PRO A 833 4.03 -10.11 28.05
CA PRO A 833 5.48 -10.18 28.16
C PRO A 833 6.14 -9.74 26.85
N GLU A 834 7.11 -8.81 26.94
CA GLU A 834 7.81 -8.25 25.78
C GLU A 834 8.93 -9.19 25.29
N THR A 835 8.58 -10.44 24.96
CA THR A 835 9.56 -11.50 24.69
C THR A 835 10.45 -11.22 23.48
N GLY A 836 9.92 -10.55 22.46
CA GLY A 836 10.70 -10.07 21.30
C GLY A 836 11.65 -8.91 21.63
N ARG A 837 11.70 -8.42 22.87
CA ARG A 837 12.66 -7.43 23.37
C ARG A 837 13.59 -7.98 24.44
N TYR A 838 13.11 -8.88 25.30
CA TYR A 838 13.86 -9.36 26.47
C TYR A 838 14.14 -10.88 26.51
N GLY A 839 13.71 -11.64 25.51
CA GLY A 839 13.87 -13.10 25.46
C GLY A 839 12.64 -13.84 25.98
N THR A 840 12.67 -15.17 25.95
CA THR A 840 11.55 -16.03 26.39
C THR A 840 11.96 -16.91 27.57
N GLY A 841 10.97 -17.54 28.22
CA GLY A 841 11.21 -18.53 29.28
C GLY A 841 12.11 -18.00 30.40
N PRO A 842 13.20 -18.70 30.77
CA PRO A 842 14.11 -18.27 31.84
C PRO A 842 14.71 -16.88 31.63
N ALA A 843 14.99 -16.49 30.38
CA ALA A 843 15.51 -15.15 30.08
C ALA A 843 14.46 -14.06 30.39
N MET A 844 13.19 -14.30 30.06
CA MET A 844 12.11 -13.36 30.39
C MET A 844 11.90 -13.24 31.90
N SER A 845 11.91 -14.37 32.62
CA SER A 845 11.79 -14.38 34.09
C SER A 845 12.95 -13.62 34.75
N ALA A 846 14.20 -13.84 34.29
CA ALA A 846 15.36 -13.09 34.77
C ALA A 846 15.28 -11.59 34.40
N ALA A 847 14.69 -11.23 33.26
CA ALA A 847 14.42 -9.84 32.91
C ALA A 847 13.40 -9.19 33.85
N GLU A 848 12.36 -9.91 34.26
CA GLU A 848 11.36 -9.43 35.23
C GLU A 848 11.96 -9.23 36.63
N GLU A 849 12.86 -10.12 37.06
CA GLU A 849 13.66 -9.90 38.28
C GLU A 849 14.50 -8.62 38.19
N LEU A 850 15.17 -8.42 37.05
CA LEU A 850 15.94 -7.20 36.78
C LEU A 850 15.03 -5.96 36.76
N PHE A 851 13.81 -6.06 36.23
CA PHE A 851 12.83 -4.97 36.27
C PHE A 851 12.48 -4.58 37.70
N GLY A 852 12.28 -5.56 38.59
CA GLY A 852 12.04 -5.31 40.00
C GLY A 852 13.23 -4.65 40.69
N ALA A 853 14.44 -5.17 40.47
CA ALA A 853 15.66 -4.60 41.04
C ALA A 853 15.93 -3.17 40.53
N ASP A 854 15.69 -2.91 39.24
CA ASP A 854 15.85 -1.59 38.66
C ASP A 854 14.79 -0.59 39.12
N CYS A 855 13.56 -1.03 39.43
CA CYS A 855 12.58 -0.17 40.10
C CYS A 855 13.05 0.25 41.50
N ARG A 856 13.64 -0.66 42.28
CA ARG A 856 14.24 -0.32 43.58
C ARG A 856 15.39 0.67 43.42
N ALA A 857 16.27 0.47 42.44
CA ALA A 857 17.34 1.41 42.13
C ALA A 857 16.82 2.80 41.75
N ALA A 858 15.79 2.89 40.91
CA ALA A 858 15.17 4.16 40.54
C ALA A 858 14.50 4.85 41.75
N LEU A 859 13.81 4.10 42.63
CA LEU A 859 13.22 4.66 43.85
C LEU A 859 14.29 5.18 44.82
N ALA A 860 15.39 4.45 45.01
CA ALA A 860 16.50 4.91 45.85
C ALA A 860 17.12 6.21 45.32
N GLN A 861 17.28 6.33 44.00
CA GLN A 861 17.74 7.58 43.37
C GLN A 861 16.77 8.74 43.57
N LEU A 862 15.46 8.48 43.48
CA LEU A 862 14.43 9.49 43.75
C LEU A 862 14.43 9.94 45.21
N ALA A 863 14.65 9.00 46.14
CA ALA A 863 14.79 9.31 47.55
C ALA A 863 16.05 10.16 47.82
N ALA A 864 17.12 9.90 47.08
CA ALA A 864 18.38 10.66 47.15
C ALA A 864 18.34 12.04 46.47
N LYS A 865 17.20 12.51 45.91
CA LYS A 865 17.10 13.86 45.32
C LYS A 865 17.38 15.00 46.29
N ASP A 866 17.22 14.75 47.59
CA ASP A 866 17.54 15.72 48.64
C ASP A 866 19.07 15.85 48.86
N SER A 867 19.89 15.05 48.15
CA SER A 867 21.34 15.23 48.05
C SER A 867 21.71 16.36 47.07
N GLN A 868 22.89 16.97 47.22
CA GLN A 868 23.38 18.04 46.33
C GLN A 868 23.72 17.58 44.89
N ILE A 869 23.31 16.37 44.49
CA ILE A 869 23.64 15.74 43.21
C ILE A 869 22.48 15.95 42.22
N ALA A 870 22.79 16.46 41.02
CA ALA A 870 21.78 16.61 39.97
C ALA A 870 21.16 15.24 39.59
N PRO A 871 19.82 15.10 39.56
CA PRO A 871 19.15 13.82 39.28
C PRO A 871 19.56 13.18 37.95
N GLN A 872 19.74 13.98 36.89
CA GLN A 872 20.19 13.48 35.59
C GLN A 872 21.64 12.97 35.61
N ALA A 873 22.51 13.57 36.42
CA ALA A 873 23.89 13.11 36.60
C ALA A 873 23.91 11.74 37.30
N LEU A 874 23.08 11.57 38.34
CA LEU A 874 22.94 10.31 39.05
C LEU A 874 22.38 9.19 38.15
N THR A 875 21.34 9.49 37.37
CA THR A 875 20.78 8.52 36.41
C THR A 875 21.77 8.17 35.28
N ALA A 876 22.57 9.13 34.81
CA ALA A 876 23.62 8.86 33.82
C ALA A 876 24.70 7.90 34.36
N ALA A 877 25.14 8.08 35.60
CA ALA A 877 26.06 7.15 36.26
C ALA A 877 25.42 5.77 36.47
N SER A 878 24.15 5.72 36.85
CA SER A 878 23.37 4.49 36.98
C SER A 878 23.22 3.73 35.65
N MET A 879 23.09 4.42 34.51
CA MET A 879 23.06 3.77 33.20
C MET A 879 24.39 3.09 32.87
N LEU A 880 25.52 3.73 33.20
CA LEU A 880 26.84 3.11 33.03
C LEU A 880 27.03 1.90 33.95
N ASP A 881 26.57 1.98 35.21
CA ASP A 881 26.58 0.87 36.16
C ASP A 881 25.77 -0.33 35.62
N LEU A 882 24.55 -0.08 35.11
CA LEU A 882 23.73 -1.12 34.48
C LEU A 882 24.40 -1.72 33.23
N ALA A 883 25.00 -0.89 32.37
CA ALA A 883 25.73 -1.34 31.19
C ALA A 883 26.95 -2.20 31.58
N ALA A 884 27.67 -1.81 32.63
CA ALA A 884 28.80 -2.56 33.16
C ALA A 884 28.38 -3.94 33.69
N ALA A 885 27.27 -4.00 34.45
CA ALA A 885 26.74 -5.24 34.98
C ALA A 885 26.27 -6.20 33.88
N MET A 886 25.56 -5.69 32.86
CA MET A 886 25.08 -6.51 31.73
C MET A 886 26.22 -7.04 30.85
N LEU A 887 27.32 -6.29 30.70
CA LEU A 887 28.45 -6.67 29.83
C LEU A 887 29.61 -7.31 30.60
N GLY A 888 29.46 -7.54 31.90
CA GLY A 888 30.44 -8.20 32.76
C GLY A 888 31.62 -7.33 33.21
N SER A 889 31.78 -6.11 32.66
CA SER A 889 32.84 -5.20 33.10
C SER A 889 32.50 -3.73 32.87
N ARG A 890 33.07 -2.85 33.70
CA ARG A 890 32.96 -1.39 33.52
C ARG A 890 33.56 -0.90 32.21
N GLU A 891 34.56 -1.59 31.70
CA GLU A 891 35.23 -1.26 30.44
C GLU A 891 34.31 -1.50 29.25
N SER A 892 33.74 -2.70 29.15
CA SER A 892 32.76 -3.06 28.12
C SER A 892 31.54 -2.11 28.15
N GLY A 893 31.08 -1.73 29.34
CA GLY A 893 30.02 -0.72 29.52
C GLY A 893 30.39 0.66 28.97
N CYS A 894 31.63 1.12 29.20
CA CYS A 894 32.12 2.38 28.65
C CYS A 894 32.24 2.32 27.12
N GLU A 895 32.81 1.25 26.58
CA GLU A 895 32.96 1.05 25.13
C GLU A 895 31.59 1.06 24.43
N TRP A 896 30.61 0.35 24.99
CA TRP A 896 29.24 0.31 24.45
C TRP A 896 28.59 1.70 24.41
N LEU A 897 28.75 2.51 25.47
CA LEU A 897 28.22 3.88 25.50
C LEU A 897 28.94 4.80 24.50
N VAL A 898 30.25 4.64 24.32
CA VAL A 898 31.07 5.46 23.42
C VAL A 898 30.80 5.15 21.95
N ALA A 899 30.63 3.86 21.61
CA ALA A 899 30.41 3.37 20.24
C ALA A 899 29.10 3.86 19.61
N ARG A 900 28.17 4.41 20.40
CA ARG A 900 26.91 4.93 19.91
C ARG A 900 27.07 6.28 19.19
N PRO A 901 26.49 6.44 17.99
CA PRO A 901 26.58 7.69 17.24
C PRO A 901 25.87 8.83 17.99
N GLU A 902 26.55 9.98 18.07
CA GLU A 902 25.90 11.23 18.43
C GLU A 902 24.92 11.63 17.33
N HIS A 903 23.68 11.90 17.71
CA HIS A 903 22.69 12.43 16.78
C HIS A 903 22.83 13.95 16.72
N ALA A 904 22.95 14.51 15.52
CA ALA A 904 23.09 15.95 15.29
C ALA A 904 21.81 16.73 15.66
N GLY A 905 21.94 17.97 16.16
CA GLY A 905 20.85 18.95 16.28
C GLY A 905 20.09 19.04 17.62
N ARG A 906 20.68 18.68 18.76
CA ARG A 906 19.96 18.53 20.06
C ARG A 906 20.19 19.66 21.08
N ALA A 907 19.30 19.73 22.08
CA ALA A 907 19.35 20.66 23.21
C ALA A 907 20.73 20.71 23.90
N PRO A 908 21.20 21.87 24.39
CA PRO A 908 22.49 21.99 25.07
C PRO A 908 22.49 21.22 26.40
N ILE A 909 23.65 20.64 26.75
CA ILE A 909 23.86 20.02 28.08
C ILE A 909 24.28 21.13 29.05
N ASP A 910 23.65 21.19 30.22
CA ASP A 910 24.09 22.08 31.30
C ASP A 910 25.51 21.72 31.76
N ARG A 911 26.42 22.71 31.75
CA ARG A 911 27.84 22.48 32.08
C ARG A 911 28.05 22.11 33.55
N GLY A 912 27.20 22.58 34.47
CA GLY A 912 27.25 22.22 35.88
C GLY A 912 26.86 20.75 36.07
N VAL A 913 25.76 20.32 35.46
CA VAL A 913 25.32 18.92 35.48
C VAL A 913 26.36 17.98 34.86
N LEU A 914 26.98 18.38 33.75
CA LEU A 914 28.06 17.62 33.11
C LEU A 914 29.27 17.45 34.05
N ARG A 915 29.71 18.52 34.72
CA ARG A 915 30.83 18.43 35.68
C ARG A 915 30.49 17.52 36.85
N GLN A 916 29.29 17.64 37.41
CA GLN A 916 28.83 16.75 38.48
C GLN A 916 28.81 15.29 38.01
N ALA A 917 28.28 15.00 36.83
CA ALA A 917 28.21 13.65 36.27
C ALA A 917 29.60 13.01 36.11
N VAL A 918 30.58 13.75 35.56
CA VAL A 918 31.94 13.24 35.32
C VAL A 918 32.76 13.10 36.61
N ALA A 919 32.48 13.93 37.63
CA ALA A 919 33.16 13.89 38.92
C ALA A 919 32.51 12.94 39.94
N LEU A 920 31.33 12.40 39.64
CA LEU A 920 30.56 11.58 40.57
C LEU A 920 31.30 10.26 40.87
N ASP A 921 31.61 10.05 42.15
CA ASP A 921 32.15 8.79 42.65
C ASP A 921 31.00 7.92 43.21
N PRO A 922 30.71 6.74 42.62
CA PRO A 922 29.68 5.85 43.10
C PRO A 922 29.82 5.41 44.56
N THR A 923 31.04 5.40 45.12
CA THR A 923 31.28 5.00 46.52
C THR A 923 30.86 6.06 47.55
N LEU A 924 30.60 7.29 47.10
CA LEU A 924 30.16 8.40 47.93
C LEU A 924 28.64 8.62 47.85
N LEU A 925 27.90 7.74 47.16
CA LEU A 925 26.45 7.78 47.09
C LEU A 925 25.83 7.33 48.42
N PRO A 926 24.58 7.72 48.74
CA PRO A 926 23.90 7.20 49.93
C PRO A 926 23.83 5.67 49.95
N ASP A 927 23.96 5.05 51.13
CA ASP A 927 24.00 3.59 51.30
C ASP A 927 22.82 2.86 50.65
N GLU A 928 21.62 3.45 50.69
CA GLU A 928 20.42 2.92 50.05
C GLU A 928 20.58 2.81 48.52
N VAL A 929 21.21 3.81 47.90
CA VAL A 929 21.49 3.83 46.46
C VAL A 929 22.54 2.77 46.11
N GLN A 930 23.62 2.68 46.90
CA GLN A 930 24.67 1.68 46.69
C GLN A 930 24.12 0.25 46.79
N ARG A 931 23.33 -0.04 47.82
CA ARG A 931 22.69 -1.35 48.02
C ARG A 931 21.75 -1.70 46.87
N ALA A 932 20.91 -0.75 46.45
CA ALA A 932 19.98 -0.97 45.34
C ALA A 932 20.71 -1.20 44.00
N TRP A 933 21.84 -0.52 43.76
CA TRP A 933 22.66 -0.75 42.57
C TRP A 933 23.33 -2.13 42.60
N GLN A 934 23.84 -2.57 43.76
CA GLN A 934 24.41 -3.92 43.92
C GLN A 934 23.39 -5.02 43.67
N GLU A 935 22.18 -4.92 44.23
CA GLU A 935 21.08 -5.86 43.96
C GLU A 935 20.74 -5.91 42.46
N ARG A 936 20.65 -4.74 41.83
CA ARG A 936 20.39 -4.64 40.38
C ARG A 936 21.51 -5.25 39.55
N ALA A 937 22.77 -5.03 39.93
CA ALA A 937 23.92 -5.60 39.22
C ALA A 937 23.91 -7.14 39.27
N GLN A 938 23.53 -7.74 40.41
CA GLN A 938 23.38 -9.19 40.53
C GLN A 938 22.24 -9.74 39.65
N ALA A 939 21.09 -9.05 39.62
CA ALA A 939 19.98 -9.42 38.74
C ALA A 939 20.36 -9.26 37.25
N ALA A 940 21.10 -8.21 36.90
CA ALA A 940 21.62 -7.99 35.56
C ALA A 940 22.60 -9.09 35.12
N GLY A 941 23.48 -9.55 36.02
CA GLY A 941 24.37 -10.68 35.78
C GLY A 941 23.59 -11.97 35.48
N ARG A 942 22.60 -12.33 36.31
CA ARG A 942 21.74 -13.50 36.06
C ARG A 942 21.00 -13.41 34.73
N TYR A 943 20.52 -12.23 34.38
CA TYR A 943 19.86 -12.01 33.09
C TYR A 943 20.84 -12.12 31.92
N ALA A 944 22.05 -11.58 32.04
CA ALA A 944 23.09 -11.71 31.01
C ALA A 944 23.51 -13.17 30.82
N ASP A 945 23.62 -13.95 31.90
CA ASP A 945 23.88 -15.39 31.85
C ASP A 945 22.74 -16.15 31.16
N ALA A 946 21.48 -15.83 31.51
CA ALA A 946 20.31 -16.42 30.88
C ALA A 946 20.22 -16.10 29.37
N LEU A 947 20.56 -14.88 28.96
CA LEU A 947 20.65 -14.50 27.54
C LEU A 947 21.80 -15.22 26.83
N SER A 948 22.94 -15.41 27.48
CA SER A 948 24.11 -16.06 26.89
C SER A 948 23.91 -17.58 26.75
N ALA A 949 23.17 -18.19 27.68
CA ALA A 949 22.74 -19.58 27.58
C ALA A 949 21.64 -19.79 26.54
N PHE A 950 20.96 -18.71 26.13
CA PHE A 950 19.86 -18.75 25.19
C PHE A 950 20.35 -18.63 23.74
N SER A 951 19.99 -19.61 22.89
CA SER A 951 20.36 -19.60 21.47
C SER A 951 19.44 -18.68 20.65
N GLY A 952 19.71 -17.38 20.63
CA GLY A 952 18.96 -16.47 19.78
C GLY A 952 19.55 -15.08 19.48
N PRO A 953 18.82 -14.22 18.73
CA PRO A 953 19.36 -12.95 18.23
C PRO A 953 19.58 -11.90 19.33
N LEU A 954 19.06 -12.13 20.53
CA LEU A 954 19.21 -11.22 21.66
C LEU A 954 20.51 -11.53 22.41
N THR A 955 21.34 -10.52 22.55
CA THR A 955 22.56 -10.53 23.37
C THR A 955 22.43 -9.49 24.49
N PRO A 956 23.24 -9.58 25.55
CA PRO A 956 23.31 -8.53 26.57
C PRO A 956 23.51 -7.12 25.97
N ALA A 957 24.31 -7.00 24.91
CA ALA A 957 24.57 -5.73 24.23
C ALA A 957 23.36 -5.19 23.45
N THR A 958 22.53 -6.05 22.86
CA THR A 958 21.37 -5.61 22.05
C THR A 958 20.20 -5.17 22.93
N VAL A 959 19.98 -5.83 24.08
CA VAL A 959 18.87 -5.51 25.01
C VAL A 959 19.15 -4.25 25.83
N LEU A 960 20.43 -3.88 25.99
CA LEU A 960 20.82 -2.74 26.82
C LEU A 960 20.12 -1.44 26.44
N THR A 961 19.86 -1.20 25.15
CA THR A 961 19.09 -0.06 24.67
C THR A 961 17.76 0.09 25.39
N SER A 962 17.02 -1.02 25.48
CA SER A 962 15.70 -1.07 26.08
C SER A 962 15.79 -0.93 27.60
N LEU A 963 16.80 -1.54 28.22
CA LEU A 963 17.03 -1.46 29.66
C LEU A 963 17.40 -0.04 30.12
N THR A 964 18.31 0.63 29.41
CA THR A 964 18.69 2.02 29.74
C THR A 964 17.54 2.99 29.49
N HIS A 965 16.72 2.77 28.46
CA HIS A 965 15.48 3.51 28.25
C HIS A 965 14.51 3.31 29.42
N LEU A 966 14.25 2.06 29.80
CA LEU A 966 13.33 1.72 30.87
C LEU A 966 13.79 2.28 32.22
N HIS A 967 15.10 2.25 32.50
CA HIS A 967 15.69 2.88 33.68
C HIS A 967 15.46 4.39 33.69
N PHE A 968 15.68 5.07 32.56
CA PHE A 968 15.39 6.50 32.44
C PHE A 968 13.92 6.81 32.73
N VAL A 969 13.01 6.06 32.10
CA VAL A 969 11.56 6.23 32.26
C VAL A 969 11.12 6.00 33.71
N ARG A 970 11.74 5.07 34.44
CA ARG A 970 11.46 4.85 35.87
C ARG A 970 11.93 6.01 36.74
N ALA A 971 13.09 6.60 36.44
CA ALA A 971 13.67 7.70 37.20
C ALA A 971 12.99 9.04 36.90
N HIS A 972 12.87 9.42 35.62
CA HIS A 972 12.42 10.76 35.21
C HIS A 972 11.03 10.78 34.59
N GLY A 973 10.51 9.63 34.17
CA GLY A 973 9.32 9.56 33.32
C GLY A 973 9.66 9.70 31.83
N PRO A 974 8.68 9.45 30.95
CA PRO A 974 8.88 9.51 29.51
C PRO A 974 9.05 10.97 29.02
N ASP A 975 10.28 11.31 28.66
CA ASP A 975 10.71 12.57 28.05
C ASP A 975 11.91 12.32 27.13
N GLU A 976 11.67 12.33 25.82
CA GLU A 976 12.68 11.98 24.81
C GLU A 976 13.87 12.96 24.82
N ALA A 977 13.62 14.26 25.03
CA ALA A 977 14.69 15.26 25.03
C ALA A 977 15.60 15.09 26.25
N ALA A 978 15.01 14.89 27.44
CA ALA A 978 15.74 14.64 28.66
C ALA A 978 16.47 13.27 28.64
N GLU A 979 15.88 12.26 28.01
CA GLU A 979 16.50 10.95 27.82
C GLU A 979 17.79 11.08 26.97
N GLN A 980 17.70 11.78 25.85
CA GLN A 980 18.85 12.03 24.96
C GLN A 980 19.96 12.83 25.64
N VAL A 981 19.61 13.81 26.49
CA VAL A 981 20.59 14.53 27.33
C VAL A 981 21.27 13.57 28.30
N THR A 982 20.49 12.72 28.98
CA THR A 982 21.00 11.77 29.99
C THR A 982 21.92 10.72 29.37
N TYR A 983 21.60 10.20 28.19
CA TYR A 983 22.53 9.32 27.46
C TYR A 983 23.83 10.01 27.07
N ARG A 984 23.78 11.27 26.62
CA ARG A 984 25.02 12.03 26.33
C ARG A 984 25.85 12.25 27.59
N LEU A 985 25.23 12.52 28.73
CA LEU A 985 25.92 12.57 30.02
C LEU A 985 26.58 11.23 30.34
N ALA A 986 25.87 10.11 30.20
CA ALA A 986 26.44 8.76 30.44
C ALA A 986 27.64 8.48 29.52
N ARG A 987 27.54 8.88 28.24
CA ARG A 987 28.66 8.79 27.28
C ARG A 987 29.84 9.69 27.67
N HIS A 988 29.61 10.88 28.21
CA HIS A 988 30.68 11.72 28.73
C HIS A 988 31.38 11.12 29.96
N ILE A 989 30.64 10.47 30.86
CA ILE A 989 31.23 9.70 31.97
C ILE A 989 32.13 8.58 31.43
N ALA A 990 31.64 7.83 30.44
CA ALA A 990 32.40 6.77 29.77
C ALA A 990 33.67 7.33 29.10
N LEU A 991 33.57 8.41 28.32
CA LEU A 991 34.72 9.06 27.67
C LEU A 991 35.76 9.55 28.68
N ALA A 992 35.34 10.15 29.80
CA ALA A 992 36.26 10.59 30.85
C ALA A 992 36.99 9.40 31.51
N THR A 993 36.29 8.29 31.70
CA THR A 993 36.86 7.06 32.26
C THR A 993 37.89 6.43 31.31
N VAL A 994 37.58 6.36 30.01
CA VAL A 994 38.50 5.84 28.97
C VAL A 994 39.72 6.75 28.79
N ARG A 995 39.55 8.08 28.78
CA ARG A 995 40.66 9.04 28.64
C ARG A 995 41.63 9.04 29.81
N ARG A 996 41.15 8.83 31.05
CA ARG A 996 42.02 8.71 32.24
C ARG A 996 42.93 7.46 32.20
N ARG A 997 42.68 6.50 31.30
CA ARG A 997 43.47 5.27 31.13
C ARG A 997 44.57 5.36 30.07
N VAL A 998 44.51 6.32 29.15
CA VAL A 998 45.62 6.57 28.20
C VAL A 998 46.62 7.48 28.92
N PRO A 999 47.78 7.00 29.39
CA PRO A 999 48.78 7.89 29.95
C PRO A 999 49.23 8.81 28.82
N THR A 1000 49.18 10.12 29.03
CA THR A 1000 49.90 11.05 28.16
C THR A 1000 51.38 10.78 28.38
N PRO A 1001 52.15 10.27 27.39
CA PRO A 1001 53.59 10.19 27.52
C PRO A 1001 54.11 11.61 27.38
N GLY A 1002 54.53 12.20 28.49
CA GLY A 1002 55.29 13.46 28.50
C GLY A 1002 54.46 14.73 28.73
N ALA A 1003 54.30 15.08 30.00
CA ALA A 1003 54.27 16.48 30.42
C ALA A 1003 54.89 16.58 31.82
N ALA A 1004 56.22 16.48 31.85
CA ALA A 1004 57.03 16.94 32.97
C ALA A 1004 57.64 18.29 32.57
N ARG A 1005 57.17 19.34 33.27
CA ARG A 1005 57.62 20.73 33.42
C ARG A 1005 56.61 21.77 32.96
#